data_AF-A0A0L8GEJ7-F1
#
_entry.id   AF-A0A0L8GEJ7-F1
#
_cell.length_a   1.000
_cell.length_b   1.000
_cell.length_c   1.000
_cell.angle_alpha   90.00
_cell.angle_beta   90.00
_cell.angle_gamma   90.00
#
_symmetry.space_group_name_H-M   'P 1'
#
loop_
_entity.id
_entity.type
_entity.pdbx_description
1 polymer ?
#
loop_
_entity_poly.entity_id
_entity_poly.type
_entity_poly.pdbx_seq_one_letter_code
_entity_poly.pdbx_strand_id
1 'polypeptide(L)'
;MLALRNQYDERIAQKEELRLKAERTEMMLDRAHKLVSGLAGEKVRWEETVTTLEESMGFLIGDCLIGAAFLSYMGPFLSNYRDELVYKIWLKALRSLGIPCDPCFSFCTFLVRPTLVRQWNIQGLPSDAFSTENGIIVTKGNRWPLMIDPQGQAIKWIKRMEGKNGLKIIDLQQSDFMRNLEKAIQYGLPVLLQNVQETLDPSLDPILFKSVVKIGNVPMIKLGDKEIEYNRNFRFYITTKLSNPHYTPEISTKTTIVNFAVKEQGLVAQLLGIVVRKERPELEEQKDSLVQSIAANKKKLEECEDEILRLLNETKGSLLEDETLVNTLQTSKSTSQEVTEQLATSEQTEAKIDSAREGYSPCAERASILFFVLNDLGLIDPMYQFSLDSYIDLFILSIEKSHRSTKLEERIQNLNDYHTFAMYRYACRGLFGKHKLLFSFQTCVKILEAASKINMDEYNFFLRGGVVIDRENQMDNPCSGWLSDAAWDNITELDKLTNFHGMITSFEQYPRDWHLWYISSEPEQASLPSDWDNACNELQRMLIVRSLRPDRVAFCSTTFIINNLGSKFVEPPVLDMNQVLSESSKRTPLIFVLSPGVDPANYLIQLAETKGMGSRFHALSLGQGQAPIATRMLQEGVREGNWVFLANCHLSLSWMPQLDKLIEQLQTDVVTHSEFRLWLSSSPHPEFPISILQAGIKMTTEPPKGLKANMKRLYNQLEKKKSDYCTKQEKYKKLLFALCYFHSVLLERRKFLMLGWNIPYEFNDSDFEVSENLLSIYLQDYEETPWDALKYLIAGINYGGHVTDDYDRRLLFTYINDYFCDQALTQPFFK
;
A
#
# COMPACT_ATOMS: atom_id res chain seq x y z
N MET A 1 39.81 100.73 -13.00
CA MET A 1 40.32 99.35 -13.19
C MET A 1 39.82 98.37 -12.14
N LEU A 2 39.84 98.67 -10.83
CA LEU A 2 39.34 97.74 -9.79
C LEU A 2 37.84 97.38 -9.93
N ALA A 3 36.98 98.35 -10.24
CA ALA A 3 35.54 98.12 -10.38
C ALA A 3 35.16 97.22 -11.57
N LEU A 4 35.88 97.31 -12.69
CA LEU A 4 35.68 96.45 -13.87
C LEU A 4 36.14 95.01 -13.60
N ARG A 5 37.18 94.83 -12.78
CA ARG A 5 37.66 93.50 -12.38
C ARG A 5 36.68 92.82 -11.44
N ASN A 6 36.13 93.55 -10.46
CA ASN A 6 35.06 93.01 -9.60
C ASN A 6 33.80 92.64 -10.40
N GLN A 7 33.36 93.47 -11.35
CA GLN A 7 32.21 93.12 -12.21
C GLN A 7 32.50 91.91 -13.13
N TYR A 8 33.72 91.79 -13.63
CA TYR A 8 34.13 90.63 -14.44
C TYR A 8 34.15 89.35 -13.60
N ASP A 9 34.74 89.38 -12.41
CA ASP A 9 34.78 88.24 -11.48
C ASP A 9 33.37 87.87 -11.00
N GLU A 10 32.49 88.85 -10.76
CA GLU A 10 31.09 88.63 -10.37
C GLU A 10 30.25 88.05 -11.53
N ARG A 11 30.47 88.48 -12.77
CA ARG A 11 29.81 87.92 -13.96
C ARG A 11 30.34 86.54 -14.34
N ILE A 12 31.62 86.26 -14.13
CA ILE A 12 32.18 84.91 -14.27
C ILE A 12 31.63 84.01 -13.17
N ALA A 13 31.58 84.46 -11.92
CA ALA A 13 30.97 83.70 -10.83
C ALA A 13 29.51 83.37 -11.13
N GLN A 14 28.72 84.33 -11.62
CA GLN A 14 27.34 84.09 -12.06
C GLN A 14 27.25 83.12 -13.25
N LYS A 15 28.14 83.22 -14.24
CA LYS A 15 28.17 82.32 -15.39
C LYS A 15 28.47 80.88 -14.95
N GLU A 16 29.46 80.69 -14.09
CA GLU A 16 29.83 79.38 -13.58
C GLU A 16 28.77 78.82 -12.63
N GLU A 17 28.12 79.67 -11.82
CA GLU A 17 26.97 79.29 -11.01
C GLU A 17 25.78 78.84 -11.86
N LEU A 18 25.45 79.58 -12.93
CA LEU A 18 24.38 79.21 -13.87
C LEU A 18 24.70 77.93 -14.64
N ARG A 19 25.97 77.75 -15.03
CA ARG A 19 26.43 76.53 -15.70
C ARG A 19 26.33 75.31 -14.77
N LEU A 20 26.81 75.43 -13.53
CA LEU A 20 26.68 74.38 -12.51
C LEU A 20 25.21 74.06 -12.19
N LYS A 21 24.34 75.10 -12.15
CA LYS A 21 22.89 74.92 -11.99
C LYS A 21 22.28 74.18 -13.19
N ALA A 22 22.68 74.51 -14.42
CA ALA A 22 22.21 73.86 -15.64
C ALA A 22 22.66 72.38 -15.70
N GLU A 23 23.94 72.10 -15.46
CA GLU A 23 24.48 70.72 -15.41
C GLU A 23 23.78 69.90 -14.30
N ARG A 24 23.52 70.50 -13.13
CA ARG A 24 22.79 69.84 -12.04
C ARG A 24 21.33 69.57 -12.39
N THR A 25 20.64 70.50 -13.07
CA THR A 25 19.25 70.30 -13.48
C THR A 25 19.13 69.28 -14.60
N GLU A 26 20.05 69.27 -15.56
CA GLU A 26 20.10 68.25 -16.62
C GLU A 26 20.30 66.84 -16.03
N MET A 27 21.22 66.68 -15.08
CA MET A 27 21.42 65.42 -14.37
C MET A 27 20.18 65.00 -13.57
N MET A 28 19.51 65.93 -12.89
CA MET A 28 18.26 65.66 -12.18
C MET A 28 17.13 65.24 -13.14
N LEU A 29 17.08 65.81 -14.34
CA LEU A 29 16.05 65.54 -15.34
C LEU A 29 16.24 64.16 -15.98
N ASP A 30 17.48 63.76 -16.28
CA ASP A 30 17.81 62.41 -16.73
C ASP A 30 17.46 61.35 -15.65
N ARG A 31 17.81 61.62 -14.39
CA ARG A 31 17.43 60.75 -13.25
C ARG A 31 15.91 60.66 -13.09
N ALA A 32 15.19 61.78 -13.21
CA ALA A 32 13.73 61.79 -13.12
C ALA A 32 13.11 60.96 -14.25
N HIS A 33 13.63 61.06 -15.47
CA HIS A 33 13.13 60.29 -16.60
C HIS A 33 13.36 58.79 -16.41
N LYS A 34 14.55 58.38 -15.94
CA LYS A 34 14.86 56.99 -15.60
C LYS A 34 13.99 56.46 -14.48
N LEU A 35 13.73 57.26 -13.45
CA LEU A 35 12.91 56.85 -12.30
C LEU A 35 11.42 56.72 -12.67
N VAL A 36 10.89 57.65 -13.46
CA VAL A 36 9.49 57.60 -13.95
C VAL A 36 9.29 56.44 -14.93
N SER A 37 10.19 56.26 -15.90
CA SER A 37 10.11 55.13 -16.83
C SER A 37 10.37 53.77 -16.14
N GLY A 38 11.22 53.76 -15.12
CA GLY A 38 11.46 52.64 -14.21
C GLY A 38 10.18 52.20 -13.52
N LEU A 39 9.54 53.11 -12.79
CA LEU A 39 8.37 52.84 -11.94
C LEU A 39 7.04 52.80 -12.70
N ALA A 40 6.96 53.27 -13.96
CA ALA A 40 5.72 53.24 -14.72
C ALA A 40 5.17 51.82 -14.92
N GLY A 41 6.04 50.83 -15.16
CA GLY A 41 5.64 49.42 -15.29
C GLY A 41 5.16 48.83 -13.96
N GLU A 42 5.89 49.11 -12.88
CA GLU A 42 5.50 48.67 -11.52
C GLU A 42 4.18 49.31 -11.08
N LYS A 43 3.94 50.57 -11.45
CA LYS A 43 2.67 51.24 -11.18
C LYS A 43 1.49 50.50 -11.82
N VAL A 44 1.60 50.14 -13.10
CA VAL A 44 0.53 49.39 -13.81
C VAL A 44 0.31 48.04 -13.13
N ARG A 45 1.38 47.32 -12.83
CA ARG A 45 1.31 46.03 -12.12
C ARG A 45 0.66 46.17 -10.75
N TRP A 46 1.00 47.19 -9.97
CA TRP A 46 0.39 47.44 -8.67
C TRP A 46 -1.08 47.85 -8.80
N GLU A 47 -1.46 48.64 -9.80
CA GLU A 47 -2.87 48.94 -10.10
C GLU A 47 -3.66 47.67 -10.44
N GLU A 48 -3.10 46.76 -11.26
CA GLU A 48 -3.67 45.45 -11.55
C GLU A 48 -3.74 44.54 -10.30
N THR A 49 -2.71 44.57 -9.46
CA THR A 49 -2.68 43.78 -8.22
C THR A 49 -3.71 44.31 -7.23
N VAL A 50 -3.84 45.63 -7.09
CA VAL A 50 -4.83 46.28 -6.21
C VAL A 50 -6.25 45.95 -6.67
N THR A 51 -6.54 46.05 -7.97
CA THR A 51 -7.86 45.69 -8.51
C THR A 51 -8.19 44.21 -8.26
N THR A 52 -7.23 43.31 -8.48
CA THR A 52 -7.39 41.87 -8.17
C THR A 52 -7.63 41.62 -6.67
N LEU A 53 -6.90 42.33 -5.80
CA LEU A 53 -7.06 42.23 -4.34
C LEU A 53 -8.39 42.82 -3.85
N GLU A 54 -8.88 43.90 -4.47
CA GLU A 54 -10.19 44.49 -4.18
C GLU A 54 -11.33 43.53 -4.55
N GLU A 55 -11.24 42.89 -5.71
CA GLU A 55 -12.17 41.82 -6.10
C GLU A 55 -12.12 40.64 -5.12
N SER A 56 -10.92 40.18 -4.77
CA SER A 56 -10.70 39.09 -3.81
C SER A 56 -11.22 39.45 -2.40
N MET A 57 -11.09 40.71 -1.99
CA MET A 57 -11.66 41.20 -0.72
C MET A 57 -13.19 41.10 -0.70
N GLY A 58 -13.84 41.28 -1.84
CA GLY A 58 -15.28 41.10 -1.98
C GLY A 58 -15.74 39.66 -1.71
N PHE A 59 -14.94 38.67 -2.09
CA PHE A 59 -15.23 37.23 -1.92
C PHE A 59 -14.78 36.65 -0.57
N LEU A 60 -13.95 37.40 0.17
CA LEU A 60 -13.28 36.93 1.38
C LEU A 60 -14.21 36.31 2.44
N ILE A 61 -15.42 36.87 2.62
CA ILE A 61 -16.38 36.38 3.62
C ILE A 61 -16.83 34.95 3.28
N GLY A 62 -17.21 34.69 2.03
CA GLY A 62 -17.59 33.35 1.58
C GLY A 62 -16.41 32.38 1.63
N ASP A 63 -15.26 32.81 1.14
CA ASP A 63 -14.06 31.98 1.05
C ASP A 63 -13.51 31.60 2.44
N CYS A 64 -13.54 32.53 3.40
CA CYS A 64 -13.19 32.25 4.80
C CYS A 64 -14.15 31.27 5.45
N LEU A 65 -15.46 31.36 5.16
CA LEU A 65 -16.44 30.42 5.70
C LEU A 65 -16.18 29.01 5.18
N ILE A 66 -15.97 28.85 3.88
CA ILE A 66 -15.65 27.55 3.26
C ILE A 66 -14.32 27.03 3.80
N GLY A 67 -13.28 27.87 3.84
CA GLY A 67 -11.96 27.50 4.35
C GLY A 67 -11.99 27.06 5.81
N ALA A 68 -12.72 27.77 6.67
CA ALA A 68 -12.88 27.41 8.08
C ALA A 68 -13.70 26.11 8.26
N ALA A 69 -14.76 25.93 7.49
CA ALA A 69 -15.56 24.70 7.49
C ALA A 69 -14.71 23.51 7.03
N PHE A 70 -13.91 23.69 5.98
CA PHE A 70 -13.03 22.65 5.45
C PHE A 70 -11.98 22.23 6.49
N LEU A 71 -11.26 23.20 7.08
CA LEU A 71 -10.27 22.94 8.15
C LEU A 71 -10.86 22.21 9.36
N SER A 72 -12.13 22.45 9.67
CA SER A 72 -12.78 21.90 10.86
C SER A 72 -13.33 20.50 10.67
N TYR A 73 -13.90 20.21 9.48
CA TYR A 73 -14.71 19.01 9.25
C TYR A 73 -14.16 18.05 8.19
N MET A 74 -13.30 18.49 7.27
CA MET A 74 -12.92 17.67 6.10
C MET A 74 -11.82 16.64 6.36
N GLY A 75 -11.10 16.77 7.48
CA GLY A 75 -9.98 15.90 7.83
C GLY A 75 -10.24 14.40 7.65
N PRO A 76 -11.35 13.83 8.19
CA PRO A 76 -11.61 12.38 8.10
C PRO A 76 -12.04 11.90 6.72
N PHE A 77 -12.60 12.79 5.89
CA PHE A 77 -13.28 12.41 4.65
C PHE A 77 -12.32 12.29 3.46
N LEU A 78 -12.73 11.50 2.47
CA LEU A 78 -12.01 11.24 1.23
C LEU A 78 -12.28 12.32 0.16
N SER A 79 -11.35 12.55 -0.77
CA SER A 79 -11.45 13.57 -1.86
C SER A 79 -12.84 13.67 -2.51
N ASN A 80 -13.40 12.57 -3.06
CA ASN A 80 -14.70 12.60 -3.74
C ASN A 80 -15.84 13.15 -2.87
N TYR A 81 -15.82 12.84 -1.56
CA TYR A 81 -16.81 13.34 -0.61
C TYR A 81 -16.53 14.80 -0.22
N ARG A 82 -15.26 15.20 -0.13
CA ARG A 82 -14.85 16.61 0.03
C ARG A 82 -15.34 17.46 -1.15
N ASP A 83 -15.10 16.99 -2.38
CA ASP A 83 -15.51 17.65 -3.61
C ASP A 83 -17.03 17.78 -3.69
N GLU A 84 -17.77 16.71 -3.36
CA GLU A 84 -19.23 16.76 -3.35
C GLU A 84 -19.76 17.77 -2.32
N LEU A 85 -19.22 17.78 -1.10
CA LEU A 85 -19.64 18.73 -0.08
C LEU A 85 -19.30 20.17 -0.45
N VAL A 86 -18.08 20.44 -0.93
CA VAL A 86 -17.64 21.80 -1.28
C VAL A 86 -18.40 22.31 -2.51
N TYR A 87 -18.36 21.59 -3.63
CA TYR A 87 -18.87 22.08 -4.90
C TYR A 87 -20.38 21.92 -5.07
N LYS A 88 -20.95 20.78 -4.67
CA LYS A 88 -22.38 20.52 -4.90
C LYS A 88 -23.28 21.06 -3.78
N ILE A 89 -22.78 21.13 -2.54
CA ILE A 89 -23.59 21.47 -1.36
C ILE A 89 -23.25 22.88 -0.85
N TRP A 90 -22.01 23.14 -0.41
CA TRP A 90 -21.63 24.38 0.26
C TRP A 90 -21.62 25.59 -0.68
N LEU A 91 -20.95 25.49 -1.83
CA LEU A 91 -20.93 26.58 -2.82
C LEU A 91 -22.33 26.86 -3.37
N LYS A 92 -23.14 25.82 -3.58
CA LYS A 92 -24.54 25.98 -4.00
C LYS A 92 -25.38 26.70 -2.94
N ALA A 93 -25.21 26.35 -1.66
CA ALA A 93 -25.91 26.99 -0.55
C ALA A 93 -25.50 28.47 -0.40
N LEU A 94 -24.20 28.78 -0.46
CA LEU A 94 -23.69 30.16 -0.41
C LEU A 94 -24.24 31.03 -1.54
N ARG A 95 -24.26 30.48 -2.76
CA ARG A 95 -24.88 31.16 -3.92
C ARG A 95 -26.37 31.40 -3.72
N SER A 96 -27.09 30.43 -3.14
CA SER A 96 -28.53 30.59 -2.85
C SER A 96 -28.82 31.65 -1.77
N LEU A 97 -27.87 31.87 -0.85
CA LEU A 97 -27.96 32.87 0.22
C LEU A 97 -27.44 34.25 -0.22
N GLY A 98 -26.94 34.38 -1.46
CA GLY A 98 -26.40 35.64 -1.98
C GLY A 98 -25.07 36.06 -1.34
N ILE A 99 -24.32 35.13 -0.76
CA ILE A 99 -23.01 35.42 -0.17
C ILE A 99 -21.95 35.40 -1.29
N PRO A 100 -21.16 36.48 -1.47
CA PRO A 100 -20.09 36.49 -2.46
C PRO A 100 -19.01 35.47 -2.12
N CYS A 101 -18.62 34.67 -3.10
CA CYS A 101 -17.55 33.68 -3.01
C CYS A 101 -16.87 33.57 -4.38
N ASP A 102 -15.59 33.20 -4.39
CA ASP A 102 -14.86 32.99 -5.65
C ASP A 102 -15.55 31.86 -6.47
N PRO A 103 -15.91 32.11 -7.75
CA PRO A 103 -16.46 31.09 -8.64
C PRO A 103 -15.56 29.86 -8.80
N CYS A 104 -14.24 30.04 -8.67
CA CYS A 104 -13.18 29.04 -8.83
C CYS A 104 -12.42 28.81 -7.51
N PHE A 105 -13.12 28.85 -6.36
CA PHE A 105 -12.51 28.63 -5.05
C PHE A 105 -11.70 27.33 -4.99
N SER A 106 -10.43 27.44 -4.61
CA SER A 106 -9.55 26.32 -4.29
C SER A 106 -9.01 26.47 -2.88
N PHE A 107 -9.30 25.48 -2.03
CA PHE A 107 -8.89 25.46 -0.64
C PHE A 107 -7.36 25.55 -0.47
N CYS A 108 -6.63 24.87 -1.34
CA CYS A 108 -5.17 24.80 -1.27
C CYS A 108 -4.51 26.14 -1.55
N THR A 109 -4.95 26.85 -2.59
CA THR A 109 -4.37 28.15 -2.97
C THR A 109 -4.77 29.26 -1.99
N PHE A 110 -5.95 29.15 -1.39
CA PHE A 110 -6.45 30.14 -0.42
C PHE A 110 -5.64 30.15 0.89
N LEU A 111 -5.30 28.99 1.46
CA LEU A 111 -4.63 28.91 2.77
C LEU A 111 -3.11 28.86 2.72
N VAL A 112 -2.54 28.40 1.60
CA VAL A 112 -1.11 28.09 1.53
C VAL A 112 -0.50 28.54 0.20
N ARG A 113 0.68 29.16 0.30
CA ARG A 113 1.49 29.52 -0.86
C ARG A 113 2.07 28.26 -1.52
N PRO A 114 2.14 28.19 -2.86
CA PRO A 114 2.72 27.05 -3.58
C PRO A 114 4.16 26.70 -3.14
N THR A 115 4.94 27.67 -2.67
CA THR A 115 6.30 27.46 -2.14
C THR A 115 6.34 26.54 -0.91
N LEU A 116 5.37 26.65 0.00
CA LEU A 116 5.29 25.80 1.19
C LEU A 116 4.87 24.38 0.83
N VAL A 117 3.89 24.23 -0.08
CA VAL A 117 3.49 22.92 -0.61
C VAL A 117 4.69 22.19 -1.22
N ARG A 118 5.53 22.91 -1.97
CA ARG A 118 6.77 22.35 -2.54
C ARG A 118 7.75 21.89 -1.45
N GLN A 119 7.88 22.63 -0.35
CA GLN A 119 8.72 22.18 0.77
C GLN A 119 8.19 20.88 1.38
N TRP A 120 6.87 20.72 1.51
CA TRP A 120 6.27 19.47 1.98
C TRP A 120 6.55 18.31 1.02
N ASN A 121 6.50 18.56 -0.29
CA ASN A 121 6.81 17.56 -1.29
C ASN A 121 8.27 17.07 -1.18
N ILE A 122 9.21 17.98 -1.00
CA ILE A 122 10.63 17.65 -0.74
C ILE A 122 10.77 16.85 0.56
N GLN A 123 9.96 17.15 1.57
CA GLN A 123 9.90 16.42 2.84
C GLN A 123 9.17 15.07 2.73
N GLY A 124 8.69 14.68 1.55
CA GLY A 124 8.10 13.36 1.28
C GLY A 124 6.59 13.27 1.36
N LEU A 125 5.87 14.41 1.43
CA LEU A 125 4.43 14.43 1.16
C LEU A 125 4.20 14.25 -0.36
N PRO A 126 3.22 13.46 -0.80
CA PRO A 126 2.88 13.41 -2.22
C PRO A 126 2.40 14.75 -2.75
N SER A 127 2.60 14.96 -4.04
CA SER A 127 2.15 16.15 -4.76
C SER A 127 0.66 16.13 -5.15
N ASP A 128 -0.11 15.12 -4.71
CA ASP A 128 -1.53 15.05 -5.01
C ASP A 128 -2.35 16.05 -4.16
N ALA A 129 -3.54 16.41 -4.66
CA ALA A 129 -4.41 17.39 -4.02
C ALA A 129 -4.84 16.95 -2.61
N PHE A 130 -5.20 15.68 -2.43
CA PHE A 130 -5.68 15.15 -1.16
C PHE A 130 -4.59 15.19 -0.08
N SER A 131 -3.36 14.78 -0.43
CA SER A 131 -2.19 14.89 0.44
C SER A 131 -1.86 16.33 0.80
N THR A 132 -1.95 17.25 -0.18
CA THR A 132 -1.74 18.68 0.06
C THR A 132 -2.78 19.24 1.03
N GLU A 133 -4.07 18.96 0.83
CA GLU A 133 -5.16 19.34 1.74
C GLU A 133 -4.92 18.80 3.15
N ASN A 134 -4.53 17.54 3.28
CA ASN A 134 -4.19 16.92 4.57
C ASN A 134 -3.01 17.64 5.23
N GLY A 135 -1.98 18.01 4.46
CA GLY A 135 -0.86 18.80 4.94
C GLY A 135 -1.28 20.17 5.48
N ILE A 136 -2.26 20.82 4.83
CA ILE A 136 -2.85 22.09 5.30
C ILE A 136 -3.58 21.88 6.62
N ILE A 137 -4.43 20.85 6.73
CA ILE A 137 -5.19 20.58 7.96
C ILE A 137 -4.25 20.27 9.13
N VAL A 138 -3.17 19.52 8.89
CA VAL A 138 -2.17 19.19 9.91
C VAL A 138 -1.41 20.44 10.40
N THR A 139 -1.06 21.35 9.49
CA THR A 139 -0.19 22.50 9.82
C THR A 139 -0.95 23.75 10.27
N LYS A 140 -2.18 23.95 9.76
CA LYS A 140 -3.04 25.11 10.05
C LYS A 140 -4.17 24.80 11.01
N GLY A 141 -4.42 23.52 11.31
CA GLY A 141 -5.47 23.10 12.25
C GLY A 141 -5.25 23.65 13.66
N ASN A 142 -6.34 24.06 14.32
CA ASN A 142 -6.27 24.58 15.69
C ASN A 142 -6.12 23.45 16.72
N ARG A 143 -6.79 22.30 16.54
CA ARG A 143 -6.62 21.13 17.44
C ARG A 143 -5.49 20.25 16.93
N TRP A 144 -4.88 19.49 17.84
CA TRP A 144 -3.78 18.58 17.49
C TRP A 144 -4.25 17.49 16.51
N PRO A 145 -3.51 17.23 15.43
CA PRO A 145 -3.91 16.28 14.41
C PRO A 145 -3.70 14.83 14.87
N LEU A 146 -4.73 14.02 14.70
CA LEU A 146 -4.68 12.56 14.78
C LEU A 146 -4.74 12.01 13.36
N MET A 147 -3.60 11.52 12.87
CA MET A 147 -3.41 11.07 11.50
C MET A 147 -3.64 9.55 11.41
N ILE A 148 -4.63 9.15 10.62
CA ILE A 148 -4.91 7.76 10.26
C ILE A 148 -3.97 7.40 9.10
N ASP A 149 -2.87 6.69 9.40
CA ASP A 149 -1.74 6.50 8.49
C ASP A 149 -1.31 5.01 8.41
N PRO A 150 -2.14 4.13 7.81
CA PRO A 150 -1.85 2.70 7.74
C PRO A 150 -0.61 2.35 6.91
N GLN A 151 -0.25 3.18 5.93
CA GLN A 151 0.95 2.99 5.10
C GLN A 151 2.20 3.73 5.60
N GLY A 152 2.10 4.51 6.68
CA GLY A 152 3.24 5.21 7.27
C GLY A 152 3.79 6.35 6.40
N GLN A 153 2.94 7.05 5.65
CA GLN A 153 3.32 8.21 4.85
C GLN A 153 3.40 9.48 5.69
N ALA A 154 2.36 9.78 6.48
CA ALA A 154 2.31 10.95 7.35
C ALA A 154 3.44 10.91 8.38
N ILE A 155 3.70 9.74 8.98
CA ILE A 155 4.76 9.55 9.96
C ILE A 155 6.15 9.85 9.37
N LYS A 156 6.42 9.45 8.12
CA LYS A 156 7.69 9.72 7.42
C LYS A 156 7.83 11.21 7.10
N TRP A 157 6.74 11.85 6.66
CA TRP A 157 6.70 13.27 6.38
C TRP A 157 6.97 14.11 7.63
N ILE A 158 6.28 13.84 8.75
CA ILE A 158 6.50 14.56 10.02
C ILE A 158 7.92 14.36 10.55
N LYS A 159 8.46 13.14 10.47
CA LYS A 159 9.87 12.85 10.85
C LYS A 159 10.87 13.70 10.05
N ARG A 160 10.63 13.91 8.75
CA ARG A 160 11.49 14.73 7.88
C ARG A 160 11.27 16.23 8.09
N MET A 161 10.03 16.67 8.27
CA MET A 161 9.66 18.06 8.50
C MET A 161 10.23 18.58 9.83
N GLU A 162 9.95 17.89 10.93
CA GLU A 162 10.30 18.32 12.30
C GLU A 162 11.65 17.76 12.76
N GLY A 163 12.33 16.97 11.93
CA GLY A 163 13.62 16.35 12.26
C GLY A 163 14.69 17.37 12.64
N LYS A 164 14.75 18.51 11.94
CA LYS A 164 15.69 19.61 12.25
C LYS A 164 15.35 20.34 13.56
N ASN A 165 14.08 20.28 13.98
CA ASN A 165 13.57 20.93 15.19
C ASN A 165 13.69 20.06 16.44
N GLY A 166 14.33 18.89 16.35
CA GLY A 166 14.56 18.01 17.49
C GLY A 166 13.36 17.15 17.89
N LEU A 167 12.58 16.67 16.90
CA LEU A 167 11.41 15.80 17.09
C LEU A 167 11.65 14.67 18.09
N LYS A 168 10.77 14.58 19.09
CA LYS A 168 10.73 13.46 20.04
C LYS A 168 9.64 12.47 19.67
N ILE A 169 10.03 11.22 19.51
CA ILE A 169 9.11 10.12 19.22
C ILE A 169 8.77 9.42 20.54
N ILE A 170 7.48 9.29 20.83
CA ILE A 170 6.98 8.61 22.02
C ILE A 170 5.94 7.55 21.64
N ASP A 171 5.75 6.59 22.53
CA ASP A 171 4.76 5.51 22.44
C ASP A 171 4.13 5.35 23.83
N LEU A 172 2.82 5.10 23.90
CA LEU A 172 2.07 4.88 25.15
C LEU A 172 2.61 3.71 25.97
N GLN A 173 3.30 2.76 25.32
CA GLN A 173 3.89 1.59 25.99
C GLN A 173 5.17 1.91 26.78
N GLN A 174 5.77 3.08 26.60
CA GLN A 174 7.01 3.46 27.28
C GLN A 174 6.72 4.03 28.66
N SER A 175 7.28 3.46 29.74
CA SER A 175 7.10 3.99 31.11
C SER A 175 7.45 5.48 31.27
N ASP A 176 8.38 5.97 30.47
CA ASP A 176 8.95 7.32 30.59
C ASP A 176 8.29 8.35 29.65
N PHE A 177 7.21 7.98 28.96
CA PHE A 177 6.60 8.84 27.93
C PHE A 177 6.16 10.20 28.50
N MET A 178 5.54 10.21 29.68
CA MET A 178 5.10 11.44 30.35
C MET A 178 6.28 12.36 30.67
N ARG A 179 7.38 11.81 31.18
CA ARG A 179 8.59 12.61 31.50
C ARG A 179 9.22 13.23 30.24
N ASN A 180 9.20 12.51 29.13
CA ASN A 180 9.67 13.04 27.84
C ASN A 180 8.75 14.15 27.32
N LEU A 181 7.44 14.01 27.54
CA LEU A 181 6.44 15.01 27.19
C LEU A 181 6.56 16.28 28.04
N GLU A 182 6.78 16.14 29.35
CA GLU A 182 7.04 17.26 30.27
C GLU A 182 8.21 18.13 29.77
N LYS A 183 9.34 17.49 29.45
CA LYS A 183 10.53 18.17 28.91
C LYS A 183 10.23 18.83 27.57
N ALA A 184 9.52 18.15 26.68
CA ALA A 184 9.21 18.68 25.36
C ALA A 184 8.33 19.93 25.44
N ILE A 185 7.34 19.96 26.35
CA ILE A 185 6.49 21.13 26.59
C ILE A 185 7.32 22.32 27.09
N GLN A 186 8.21 22.08 28.05
CA GLN A 186 9.06 23.12 28.64
C GLN A 186 10.03 23.72 27.61
N TYR A 187 10.69 22.88 26.80
CA TYR A 187 11.65 23.32 25.79
C TYR A 187 11.03 23.68 24.44
N GLY A 188 9.73 23.46 24.25
CA GLY A 188 9.02 23.72 22.99
C GLY A 188 9.41 22.76 21.85
N LEU A 189 9.81 21.53 22.18
CA LEU A 189 10.18 20.52 21.18
C LEU A 189 8.94 19.86 20.58
N PRO A 190 8.92 19.58 19.27
CA PRO A 190 7.82 18.84 18.65
C PRO A 190 7.82 17.38 19.12
N VAL A 191 6.63 16.82 19.33
CA VAL A 191 6.43 15.43 19.79
C VAL A 191 5.50 14.68 18.86
N LEU A 192 5.88 13.44 18.52
CA LEU A 192 5.10 12.51 17.72
C LEU A 192 4.76 11.26 18.55
N LEU A 193 3.47 11.10 18.86
CA LEU A 193 2.92 9.92 19.52
C LEU A 193 2.52 8.88 18.45
N GLN A 194 3.17 7.72 18.47
CA GLN A 194 2.99 6.68 17.45
C GLN A 194 2.07 5.55 17.90
N ASN A 195 1.47 4.87 16.92
CA ASN A 195 0.74 3.61 17.07
C ASN A 195 -0.43 3.68 18.08
N VAL A 196 -1.11 4.82 18.15
CA VAL A 196 -2.30 4.95 18.98
C VAL A 196 -3.40 4.03 18.46
N GLN A 197 -4.02 3.29 19.37
CA GLN A 197 -5.15 2.42 19.08
C GLN A 197 -6.46 3.25 19.04
N GLU A 198 -7.58 2.67 19.44
CA GLU A 198 -8.86 3.38 19.50
C GLU A 198 -9.02 4.22 20.78
N THR A 199 -8.20 3.95 21.81
CA THR A 199 -8.22 4.63 23.10
C THR A 199 -7.00 5.53 23.30
N LEU A 200 -7.23 6.74 23.80
CA LEU A 200 -6.18 7.67 24.25
C LEU A 200 -6.11 7.68 25.78
N ASP A 201 -4.91 7.81 26.33
CA ASP A 201 -4.70 7.93 27.78
C ASP A 201 -5.27 9.28 28.29
N PRO A 202 -6.19 9.29 29.27
CA PRO A 202 -6.78 10.52 29.82
C PRO A 202 -5.76 11.50 30.40
N SER A 203 -4.57 11.06 30.78
CA SER A 203 -3.49 11.94 31.26
C SER A 203 -3.02 12.96 30.20
N LEU A 204 -3.33 12.73 28.92
CA LEU A 204 -3.04 13.64 27.81
C LEU A 204 -4.10 14.75 27.64
N ASP A 205 -5.26 14.65 28.29
CA ASP A 205 -6.38 15.59 28.12
C ASP A 205 -6.00 17.07 28.31
N PRO A 206 -5.17 17.46 29.31
CA PRO A 206 -4.75 18.85 29.45
C PRO A 206 -4.05 19.39 28.19
N ILE A 207 -3.25 18.54 27.53
CA ILE A 207 -2.51 18.89 26.31
C ILE A 207 -3.45 18.93 25.10
N LEU A 208 -4.36 17.96 25.01
CA LEU A 208 -5.34 17.86 23.93
C LEU A 208 -6.29 19.07 23.91
N PHE A 209 -6.81 19.46 25.08
CA PHE A 209 -7.66 20.65 25.23
C PHE A 209 -6.88 21.97 25.22
N LYS A 210 -5.54 21.92 25.22
CA LYS A 210 -4.67 23.09 25.38
C LYS A 210 -5.09 23.93 26.60
N SER A 211 -5.29 23.28 27.75
CA SER A 211 -5.73 23.91 29.01
C SER A 211 -4.61 24.72 29.67
N VAL A 212 -4.10 25.72 28.95
CA VAL A 212 -3.01 26.60 29.37
C VAL A 212 -3.60 27.70 30.24
N VAL A 213 -3.15 27.76 31.49
CA VAL A 213 -3.53 28.79 32.46
C VAL A 213 -2.39 29.80 32.57
N LYS A 214 -2.71 31.08 32.52
CA LYS A 214 -1.71 32.14 32.71
C LYS A 214 -1.56 32.41 34.20
N ILE A 215 -0.48 31.93 34.81
CA ILE A 215 -0.13 32.23 36.20
C ILE A 215 0.89 33.37 36.17
N GLY A 216 0.47 34.58 36.55
CA GLY A 216 1.27 35.79 36.37
C GLY A 216 1.41 36.16 34.88
N ASN A 217 2.66 36.24 34.38
CA ASN A 217 2.94 36.51 32.95
C ASN A 217 3.42 35.28 32.16
N VAL A 218 3.58 34.13 32.81
CA VAL A 218 4.07 32.89 32.20
C VAL A 218 2.88 31.96 31.90
N PRO A 219 2.72 31.49 30.65
CA PRO A 219 1.75 30.45 30.35
C PRO A 219 2.18 29.12 31.00
N MET A 220 1.32 28.51 31.79
CA MET A 220 1.55 27.25 32.49
C MET A 220 0.49 26.22 32.08
N ILE A 221 0.85 24.94 32.07
CA ILE A 221 -0.07 23.83 31.86
C ILE A 221 0.09 22.82 33.00
N LYS A 222 -1.03 22.33 33.54
CA LYS A 222 -1.02 21.31 34.59
C LYS A 222 -1.10 19.93 33.96
N LEU A 223 -0.08 19.12 34.16
CA LEU A 223 -0.01 17.73 33.68
C LEU A 223 0.08 16.80 34.90
N GLY A 224 -1.01 16.08 35.19
CA GLY A 224 -1.15 15.36 36.46
C GLY A 224 -1.07 16.32 37.65
N ASP A 225 -0.12 16.09 38.55
CA ASP A 225 0.10 16.94 39.73
C ASP A 225 1.13 18.06 39.51
N LYS A 226 1.79 18.12 38.35
CA LYS A 226 2.85 19.11 38.08
C LYS A 226 2.36 20.26 37.23
N GLU A 227 2.80 21.46 37.58
CA GLU A 227 2.65 22.66 36.75
C GLU A 227 3.93 22.88 35.93
N ILE A 228 3.76 23.01 34.61
CA ILE A 228 4.87 23.06 33.65
C ILE A 228 4.73 24.34 32.83
N GLU A 229 5.84 25.03 32.62
CA GLU A 229 5.87 26.19 31.74
C GLU A 229 5.58 25.77 30.29
N TYR A 230 4.58 26.41 29.70
CA TYR A 230 4.11 26.08 28.36
C TYR A 230 4.80 26.92 27.29
N ASN A 231 5.65 26.29 26.49
CA ASN A 231 6.26 26.96 25.35
C ASN A 231 5.32 26.97 24.14
N ARG A 232 5.07 28.15 23.55
CA ARG A 232 4.17 28.31 22.38
C ARG A 232 4.67 27.62 21.11
N ASN A 233 5.96 27.30 21.04
CA ASN A 233 6.56 26.59 19.91
C ASN A 233 6.29 25.08 19.97
N PHE A 234 5.80 24.56 21.09
CA PHE A 234 5.44 23.14 21.23
C PHE A 234 4.43 22.71 20.15
N ARG A 235 4.65 21.53 19.57
CA ARG A 235 3.76 20.90 18.59
C ARG A 235 3.56 19.43 18.95
N PHE A 236 2.33 18.94 18.81
CA PHE A 236 1.96 17.57 19.14
C PHE A 236 1.27 16.91 17.95
N TYR A 237 1.80 15.76 17.52
CA TYR A 237 1.33 14.97 16.40
C TYR A 237 0.98 13.57 16.89
N ILE A 238 -0.15 13.02 16.44
CA ILE A 238 -0.61 11.68 16.83
C ILE A 238 -0.79 10.86 15.55
N THR A 239 -0.29 9.62 15.52
CA THR A 239 -0.49 8.69 14.40
C THR A 239 -1.07 7.36 14.84
N THR A 240 -1.88 6.76 13.97
CA THR A 240 -2.35 5.37 14.09
C THR A 240 -2.06 4.61 12.80
N LYS A 241 -1.74 3.31 12.93
CA LYS A 241 -1.58 2.38 11.80
C LYS A 241 -2.90 1.66 11.46
N LEU A 242 -3.96 1.85 12.24
CA LEU A 242 -5.27 1.26 11.95
C LEU A 242 -5.86 1.92 10.70
N SER A 243 -6.37 1.12 9.75
CA SER A 243 -6.90 1.65 8.50
C SER A 243 -8.26 2.33 8.67
N ASN A 244 -9.10 1.81 9.56
CA ASN A 244 -10.43 2.35 9.83
C ASN A 244 -10.78 2.25 11.33
N PRO A 245 -10.13 3.04 12.19
CA PRO A 245 -10.37 3.02 13.64
C PRO A 245 -11.72 3.64 14.00
N HIS A 246 -12.41 3.07 14.98
CA HIS A 246 -13.66 3.62 15.51
C HIS A 246 -13.39 4.52 16.72
N TYR A 247 -13.20 5.82 16.47
CA TYR A 247 -13.03 6.80 17.54
C TYR A 247 -14.36 7.24 18.15
N THR A 248 -14.39 7.37 19.48
CA THR A 248 -15.54 7.93 20.19
C THR A 248 -15.72 9.42 19.84
N PRO A 249 -16.95 9.97 19.98
CA PRO A 249 -17.19 11.40 19.79
C PRO A 249 -16.28 12.26 20.68
N GLU A 250 -15.96 11.78 21.88
CA GLU A 250 -15.04 12.46 22.81
C GLU A 250 -13.66 12.70 22.18
N ILE A 251 -13.05 11.66 21.59
CA ILE A 251 -11.75 11.78 20.90
C ILE A 251 -11.87 12.75 19.72
N SER A 252 -12.95 12.66 18.95
CA SER A 252 -13.21 13.51 17.78
C SER A 252 -13.41 15.00 18.13
N THR A 253 -13.81 15.31 19.38
CA THR A 253 -13.85 16.69 19.87
C THR A 253 -12.47 17.19 20.30
N LYS A 254 -11.65 16.31 20.90
CA LYS A 254 -10.31 16.61 21.44
C LYS A 254 -9.25 16.81 20.34
N THR A 255 -9.33 16.06 19.24
CA THR A 255 -8.33 16.08 18.17
C THR A 255 -8.94 16.43 16.81
N THR A 256 -8.11 16.84 15.86
CA THR A 256 -8.50 16.91 14.44
C THR A 256 -8.13 15.59 13.78
N ILE A 257 -9.11 14.73 13.49
CA ILE A 257 -8.85 13.48 12.79
C ILE A 257 -8.57 13.78 11.31
N VAL A 258 -7.44 13.31 10.79
CA VAL A 258 -7.02 13.49 9.38
C VAL A 258 -6.74 12.13 8.77
N ASN A 259 -7.42 11.84 7.67
CA ASN A 259 -7.25 10.58 6.96
C ASN A 259 -6.09 10.65 5.97
N PHE A 260 -5.01 9.93 6.24
CA PHE A 260 -3.84 9.78 5.38
C PHE A 260 -3.79 8.42 4.67
N ALA A 261 -4.88 7.66 4.67
CA ALA A 261 -4.96 6.42 3.89
C ALA A 261 -4.71 6.75 2.40
N VAL A 262 -3.71 6.08 1.84
CA VAL A 262 -3.29 6.33 0.46
C VAL A 262 -4.42 5.94 -0.49
N LYS A 263 -4.75 6.85 -1.42
CA LYS A 263 -5.70 6.60 -2.50
C LYS A 263 -5.00 6.11 -3.76
N GLU A 264 -5.76 5.45 -4.64
CA GLU A 264 -5.31 4.98 -5.94
C GLU A 264 -4.63 6.08 -6.76
N GLN A 265 -5.27 7.25 -6.91
CA GLN A 265 -4.71 8.38 -7.65
C GLN A 265 -3.41 8.93 -7.03
N GLY A 266 -3.36 9.03 -5.69
CA GLY A 266 -2.15 9.49 -4.98
C GLY A 266 -0.98 8.52 -5.18
N LEU A 267 -1.26 7.21 -5.14
CA LEU A 267 -0.26 6.18 -5.39
C LEU A 267 0.18 6.15 -6.87
N VAL A 268 -0.73 6.37 -7.83
CA VAL A 268 -0.38 6.51 -9.25
C VAL A 268 0.65 7.62 -9.44
N ALA A 269 0.43 8.80 -8.86
CA ALA A 269 1.38 9.91 -8.97
C ALA A 269 2.75 9.56 -8.38
N GLN A 270 2.77 8.87 -7.23
CA GLN A 270 4.00 8.43 -6.59
C GLN A 270 4.75 7.38 -7.43
N LEU A 271 4.05 6.35 -7.91
CA LEU A 271 4.64 5.29 -8.74
C LEU A 271 5.10 5.82 -10.09
N LEU A 272 4.38 6.78 -10.68
CA LEU A 272 4.78 7.45 -11.91
C LEU A 272 6.13 8.15 -11.75
N GLY A 273 6.32 8.89 -10.65
CA GLY A 273 7.60 9.50 -10.33
C GLY A 273 8.73 8.46 -10.21
N ILE A 274 8.45 7.30 -9.62
CA ILE A 274 9.43 6.21 -9.49
C ILE A 274 9.78 5.59 -10.85
N VAL A 275 8.81 5.31 -11.71
CA VAL A 275 9.05 4.77 -13.06
C VAL A 275 9.90 5.74 -13.87
N VAL A 276 9.48 7.01 -13.93
CA VAL A 276 10.18 8.04 -14.70
C VAL A 276 11.61 8.20 -14.19
N ARG A 277 11.82 8.24 -12.88
CA ARG A 277 13.17 8.34 -12.28
C ARG A 277 14.09 7.18 -12.65
N LYS A 278 13.55 5.98 -12.85
CA LYS A 278 14.32 4.79 -13.21
C LYS A 278 14.52 4.63 -14.72
N GLU A 279 13.51 4.95 -15.53
CA GLU A 279 13.57 4.81 -16.99
C GLU A 279 14.22 6.01 -17.68
N ARG A 280 13.92 7.23 -17.21
CA ARG A 280 14.41 8.50 -17.76
C ARG A 280 14.85 9.44 -16.62
N PRO A 281 15.96 9.12 -15.93
CA PRO A 281 16.45 9.93 -14.82
C PRO A 281 16.67 11.39 -15.22
N GLU A 282 17.14 11.63 -16.45
CA GLU A 282 17.36 12.98 -16.99
C GLU A 282 16.10 13.86 -16.96
N LEU A 283 14.91 13.30 -17.26
CA LEU A 283 13.66 14.07 -17.22
C LEU A 283 13.25 14.43 -15.79
N GLU A 284 13.51 13.54 -14.83
CA GLU A 284 13.19 13.78 -13.42
C GLU A 284 14.17 14.77 -12.80
N GLU A 285 15.47 14.70 -13.13
CA GLU A 285 16.46 15.71 -12.71
C GLU A 285 16.17 17.08 -13.32
N GLN A 286 15.77 17.12 -14.60
CA GLN A 286 15.30 18.35 -15.25
C GLN A 286 14.04 18.88 -14.55
N LYS A 287 13.09 18.02 -14.17
CA LYS A 287 11.92 18.43 -13.41
C LYS A 287 12.30 19.01 -12.04
N ASP A 288 13.12 18.30 -11.28
CA ASP A 288 13.53 18.73 -9.93
C ASP A 288 14.30 20.06 -9.97
N SER A 289 15.22 20.22 -10.93
CA SER A 289 15.97 21.47 -11.12
C SER A 289 15.06 22.62 -11.60
N LEU A 290 14.15 22.36 -12.52
CA LEU A 290 13.16 23.32 -12.99
C LEU A 290 12.27 23.79 -11.84
N VAL A 291 11.77 22.87 -11.03
CA VAL A 291 10.93 23.16 -9.85
C VAL A 291 11.68 24.01 -8.82
N GLN A 292 12.96 23.71 -8.55
CA GLN A 292 13.81 24.52 -7.68
C GLN A 292 14.04 25.91 -8.25
N SER A 293 14.31 26.02 -9.56
CA SER A 293 14.52 27.30 -10.24
C SER A 293 13.27 28.18 -10.21
N ILE A 294 12.08 27.62 -10.47
CA ILE A 294 10.80 28.35 -10.39
C ILE A 294 10.58 28.86 -8.96
N ALA A 295 10.87 28.05 -7.94
CA ALA A 295 10.70 28.47 -6.55
C ALA A 295 11.67 29.59 -6.15
N ALA A 296 12.95 29.47 -6.53
CA ALA A 296 13.96 30.50 -6.30
C ALA A 296 13.61 31.79 -7.04
N ASN A 297 13.14 31.69 -8.28
CA ASN A 297 12.73 32.82 -9.11
C ASN A 297 11.50 33.54 -8.54
N LYS A 298 10.46 32.82 -8.12
CA LYS A 298 9.30 33.44 -7.44
C LYS A 298 9.70 34.15 -6.14
N LYS A 299 10.57 33.54 -5.34
CA LYS A 299 11.10 34.17 -4.11
C LYS A 299 11.92 35.42 -4.41
N LYS A 300 12.79 35.36 -5.43
CA LYS A 300 13.60 36.50 -5.86
C LYS A 300 12.73 37.66 -6.37
N LEU A 301 11.62 37.35 -7.02
CA LEU A 301 10.66 38.34 -7.49
C LEU A 301 9.96 39.05 -6.32
N GLU A 302 9.51 38.31 -5.29
CA GLU A 302 9.00 38.89 -4.04
C GLU A 302 10.07 39.75 -3.32
N GLU A 303 11.31 39.26 -3.22
CA GLU A 303 12.42 39.99 -2.58
C GLU A 303 12.76 41.29 -3.33
N CYS A 304 12.76 41.27 -4.67
CA CYS A 304 12.97 42.47 -5.49
C CYS A 304 11.85 43.50 -5.27
N GLU A 305 10.59 43.08 -5.14
CA GLU A 305 9.47 43.98 -4.83
C GLU A 305 9.59 44.58 -3.43
N ASP A 306 9.84 43.74 -2.42
CA ASP A 306 10.03 44.18 -1.03
C ASP A 306 11.20 45.16 -0.92
N GLU A 307 12.28 44.94 -1.67
CA GLU A 307 13.41 45.84 -1.74
C GLU A 307 13.07 47.18 -2.40
N ILE A 308 12.31 47.18 -3.51
CA ILE A 308 11.82 48.41 -4.15
C ILE A 308 10.94 49.20 -3.17
N LEU A 309 10.00 48.54 -2.49
CA LEU A 309 9.10 49.17 -1.51
C LEU A 309 9.86 49.71 -0.30
N ARG A 310 10.83 48.94 0.23
CA ARG A 310 11.69 49.38 1.33
C ARG A 310 12.48 50.63 0.93
N LEU A 311 13.13 50.61 -0.22
CA LEU A 311 13.95 51.72 -0.72
C LEU A 311 13.13 53.00 -0.92
N LEU A 312 11.90 52.89 -1.42
CA LEU A 312 10.96 54.02 -1.57
C LEU A 312 10.45 54.56 -0.22
N ASN A 313 10.30 53.69 0.79
CA ASN A 313 9.80 54.08 2.12
C ASN A 313 10.90 54.67 3.02
N GLU A 314 12.14 54.19 2.92
CA GLU A 314 13.26 54.65 3.73
C GLU A 314 13.83 56.01 3.28
N THR A 315 13.58 56.43 2.03
CA THR A 315 14.09 57.71 1.54
C THR A 315 13.31 58.90 2.07
N LYS A 316 13.91 59.62 3.04
CA LYS A 316 13.42 60.94 3.51
C LYS A 316 14.23 62.07 2.85
N GLY A 317 13.95 62.38 1.58
CA GLY A 317 14.66 63.43 0.83
C GLY A 317 14.28 63.49 -0.65
N SER A 318 15.03 64.27 -1.44
CA SER A 318 14.85 64.31 -2.90
C SER A 318 15.37 63.02 -3.54
N LEU A 319 14.45 62.20 -4.06
CA LEU A 319 14.71 60.94 -4.78
C LEU A 319 15.69 61.09 -5.96
N LEU A 320 15.86 62.31 -6.47
CA LEU A 320 16.71 62.63 -7.62
C LEU A 320 18.18 62.87 -7.23
N GLU A 321 18.45 63.15 -5.96
CA GLU A 321 19.81 63.43 -5.47
C GLU A 321 20.57 62.15 -5.08
N ASP A 322 19.84 61.08 -4.74
CA ASP A 322 20.41 59.79 -4.40
C ASP A 322 20.66 58.93 -5.65
N GLU A 323 21.89 58.99 -6.16
CA GLU A 323 22.33 58.20 -7.31
C GLU A 323 22.33 56.69 -7.03
N THR A 324 22.56 56.29 -5.79
CA THR A 324 22.60 54.88 -5.41
C THR A 324 21.21 54.25 -5.45
N LEU A 325 20.19 55.03 -5.09
CA LEU A 325 18.79 54.62 -5.18
C LEU A 325 18.35 54.40 -6.64
N VAL A 326 18.62 55.36 -7.52
CA VAL A 326 18.22 55.29 -8.94
C VAL A 326 18.85 54.07 -9.62
N ASN A 327 20.13 53.81 -9.35
CA ASN A 327 20.83 52.66 -9.91
C ASN A 327 20.31 51.32 -9.34
N THR A 328 20.03 51.25 -8.03
CA THR A 328 19.50 50.04 -7.38
C THR A 328 18.06 49.73 -7.84
N LEU A 329 17.22 50.74 -8.07
CA LEU A 329 15.89 50.57 -8.63
C LEU A 329 15.94 50.03 -10.07
N GLN A 330 16.86 50.54 -10.89
CA GLN A 330 17.03 50.09 -12.27
C GLN A 330 17.53 48.64 -12.35
N THR A 331 18.48 48.26 -11.48
CA THR A 331 18.97 46.87 -11.42
C THR A 331 17.91 45.91 -10.89
N SER A 332 17.14 46.29 -9.86
CA SER A 332 16.03 45.48 -9.34
C SER A 332 14.94 45.26 -10.40
N LYS A 333 14.58 46.30 -11.17
CA LYS A 333 13.63 46.20 -12.29
C LYS A 333 14.10 45.25 -13.39
N SER A 334 15.34 45.41 -13.87
CA SER A 334 15.91 44.52 -14.91
C SER A 334 15.86 43.07 -14.44
N THR A 335 16.23 42.85 -13.17
CA THR A 335 16.19 41.53 -12.55
C THR A 335 14.76 40.97 -12.48
N SER A 336 13.77 41.77 -12.11
CA SER A 336 12.35 41.37 -12.06
C SER A 336 11.80 40.98 -13.44
N GLN A 337 12.13 41.74 -14.49
CA GLN A 337 11.75 41.43 -15.87
C GLN A 337 12.39 40.14 -16.37
N GLU A 338 13.70 39.98 -16.18
CA GLU A 338 14.43 38.74 -16.52
C GLU A 338 13.84 37.52 -15.81
N VAL A 339 13.55 37.65 -14.52
CA VAL A 339 12.95 36.56 -13.72
C VAL A 339 11.53 36.23 -14.21
N THR A 340 10.75 37.21 -14.64
CA THR A 340 9.39 37.00 -15.16
C THR A 340 9.41 36.26 -16.50
N GLU A 341 10.30 36.64 -17.42
CA GLU A 341 10.48 35.92 -18.69
C GLU A 341 11.01 34.49 -18.45
N GLN A 342 11.93 34.33 -17.50
CA GLN A 342 12.43 33.01 -17.10
C GLN A 342 11.34 32.14 -16.47
N LEU A 343 10.41 32.72 -15.70
CA LEU A 343 9.27 31.99 -15.15
C LEU A 343 8.33 31.50 -16.26
N ALA A 344 7.99 32.34 -17.23
CA ALA A 344 7.12 31.97 -18.35
C ALA A 344 7.71 30.82 -19.20
N THR A 345 9.02 30.88 -19.48
CA THR A 345 9.72 29.80 -20.20
C THR A 345 9.81 28.51 -19.37
N SER A 346 9.97 28.65 -18.05
CA SER A 346 10.00 27.51 -17.13
C SER A 346 8.64 26.79 -17.07
N GLU A 347 7.53 27.53 -17.04
CA GLU A 347 6.17 26.95 -17.03
C GLU A 347 5.86 26.19 -18.33
N GLN A 348 6.26 26.71 -19.49
CA GLN A 348 6.12 25.98 -20.76
C GLN A 348 6.97 24.72 -20.80
N THR A 349 8.15 24.75 -20.19
CA THR A 349 9.03 23.59 -20.10
C THR A 349 8.47 22.54 -19.14
N GLU A 350 7.87 22.97 -18.03
CA GLU A 350 7.18 22.11 -17.06
C GLU A 350 6.05 21.33 -17.75
N ALA A 351 5.21 22.00 -18.53
CA ALA A 351 4.13 21.36 -19.29
C ALA A 351 4.64 20.29 -20.29
N LYS A 352 5.76 20.55 -20.97
CA LYS A 352 6.38 19.57 -21.88
C LYS A 352 6.94 18.36 -21.12
N ILE A 353 7.56 18.59 -19.98
CA ILE A 353 8.09 17.52 -19.12
C ILE A 353 6.94 16.68 -18.58
N ASP A 354 5.84 17.30 -18.14
CA ASP A 354 4.69 16.57 -17.62
C ASP A 354 4.00 15.73 -18.70
N SER A 355 3.84 16.24 -19.92
CA SER A 355 3.36 15.45 -21.05
C SER A 355 4.28 14.24 -21.35
N ALA A 356 5.60 14.40 -21.25
CA ALA A 356 6.54 13.29 -21.41
C ALA A 356 6.43 12.25 -20.27
N ARG A 357 6.09 12.68 -19.05
CA ARG A 357 5.88 11.81 -17.89
C ARG A 357 4.57 11.03 -18.03
N GLU A 358 3.50 11.67 -18.50
CA GLU A 358 2.19 11.04 -18.72
C GLU A 358 2.25 9.81 -19.63
N GLY A 359 3.22 9.74 -20.55
CA GLY A 359 3.46 8.54 -21.35
C GLY A 359 3.68 7.26 -20.53
N TYR A 360 4.15 7.35 -19.28
CA TYR A 360 4.32 6.23 -18.36
C TYR A 360 3.15 6.01 -17.40
N SER A 361 2.09 6.85 -17.44
CA SER A 361 0.91 6.76 -16.57
C SER A 361 0.26 5.37 -16.57
N PRO A 362 0.06 4.70 -17.73
CA PRO A 362 -0.59 3.38 -17.75
C PRO A 362 0.15 2.31 -16.93
N CYS A 363 1.47 2.44 -16.78
CA CYS A 363 2.27 1.54 -15.94
C CYS A 363 2.05 1.82 -14.44
N ALA A 364 1.99 3.10 -14.08
CA ALA A 364 1.72 3.52 -12.70
C ALA A 364 0.28 3.20 -12.27
N GLU A 365 -0.70 3.37 -13.16
CA GLU A 365 -2.10 2.94 -12.97
C GLU A 365 -2.19 1.44 -12.74
N ARG A 366 -1.58 0.63 -13.62
CA ARG A 366 -1.53 -0.83 -13.45
C ARG A 366 -0.94 -1.21 -12.09
N ALA A 367 0.20 -0.63 -11.71
CA ALA A 367 0.84 -0.93 -10.44
C ALA A 367 -0.02 -0.49 -9.24
N SER A 368 -0.66 0.69 -9.30
CA SER A 368 -1.56 1.15 -8.24
C SER A 368 -2.72 0.16 -8.01
N ILE A 369 -3.39 -0.29 -9.08
CA ILE A 369 -4.46 -1.30 -9.01
C ILE A 369 -3.97 -2.58 -8.31
N LEU A 370 -2.79 -3.08 -8.69
CA LEU A 370 -2.22 -4.30 -8.13
C LEU A 370 -1.91 -4.15 -6.64
N PHE A 371 -1.46 -2.97 -6.20
CA PHE A 371 -1.25 -2.70 -4.78
C PHE A 371 -2.55 -2.72 -3.98
N PHE A 372 -3.63 -2.10 -4.48
CA PHE A 372 -4.91 -2.12 -3.76
C PHE A 372 -5.51 -3.53 -3.71
N VAL A 373 -5.40 -4.31 -4.79
CA VAL A 373 -5.78 -5.74 -4.74
C VAL A 373 -4.99 -6.50 -3.69
N LEU A 374 -3.68 -6.22 -3.55
CA LEU A 374 -2.83 -6.82 -2.53
C LEU A 374 -3.20 -6.37 -1.11
N ASN A 375 -3.53 -5.09 -0.92
CA ASN A 375 -3.93 -4.51 0.36
C ASN A 375 -5.30 -5.03 0.83
N ASP A 376 -6.23 -5.23 -0.10
CA ASP A 376 -7.57 -5.76 0.19
C ASP A 376 -7.54 -7.22 0.70
N LEU A 377 -6.44 -7.96 0.47
CA LEU A 377 -6.27 -9.30 1.03
C LEU A 377 -6.26 -9.31 2.57
N GLY A 378 -5.90 -8.20 3.21
CA GLY A 378 -5.98 -8.04 4.66
C GLY A 378 -7.42 -8.17 5.21
N LEU A 379 -8.44 -7.99 4.38
CA LEU A 379 -9.85 -8.22 4.74
C LEU A 379 -10.21 -9.71 4.80
N ILE A 380 -9.45 -10.56 4.09
CA ILE A 380 -9.68 -12.01 4.02
C ILE A 380 -9.02 -12.71 5.21
N ASP A 381 -7.75 -12.38 5.47
CA ASP A 381 -6.99 -12.93 6.58
C ASP A 381 -6.11 -11.83 7.20
N PRO A 382 -6.14 -11.63 8.54
CA PRO A 382 -5.32 -10.62 9.21
C PRO A 382 -3.82 -10.75 8.96
N MET A 383 -3.32 -11.93 8.58
CA MET A 383 -1.91 -12.16 8.27
C MET A 383 -1.49 -11.63 6.88
N TYR A 384 -2.45 -11.29 6.00
CA TYR A 384 -2.19 -10.82 4.64
C TYR A 384 -1.93 -9.31 4.59
N GLN A 385 -1.00 -8.85 5.43
CA GLN A 385 -0.59 -7.46 5.49
C GLN A 385 0.68 -7.26 4.69
N PHE A 386 0.67 -6.35 3.73
CA PHE A 386 1.82 -6.01 2.90
C PHE A 386 2.15 -4.53 3.07
N SER A 387 3.44 -4.22 3.23
CA SER A 387 3.86 -2.81 3.31
C SER A 387 3.93 -2.19 1.92
N LEU A 388 3.60 -0.90 1.85
CA LEU A 388 3.82 -0.10 0.65
C LEU A 388 5.30 -0.03 0.27
N ASP A 389 6.21 0.00 1.24
CA ASP A 389 7.66 0.02 0.98
C ASP A 389 8.12 -1.26 0.29
N SER A 390 7.72 -2.44 0.78
CA SER A 390 8.07 -3.72 0.14
C SER A 390 7.49 -3.84 -1.26
N TYR A 391 6.30 -3.27 -1.48
CA TYR A 391 5.67 -3.22 -2.80
C TYR A 391 6.45 -2.29 -3.76
N ILE A 392 6.87 -1.11 -3.30
CA ILE A 392 7.70 -0.19 -4.07
C ILE A 392 9.04 -0.83 -4.43
N ASP A 393 9.68 -1.53 -3.50
CA ASP A 393 10.93 -2.25 -3.76
C ASP A 393 10.74 -3.34 -4.82
N LEU A 394 9.63 -4.08 -4.77
CA LEU A 394 9.27 -5.07 -5.78
C LEU A 394 9.01 -4.41 -7.15
N PHE A 395 8.40 -3.23 -7.16
CA PHE A 395 8.14 -2.47 -8.38
C PHE A 395 9.46 -1.98 -9.02
N ILE A 396 10.38 -1.43 -8.22
CA ILE A 396 11.72 -1.04 -8.67
C ILE A 396 12.47 -2.25 -9.26
N LEU A 397 12.44 -3.39 -8.56
CA LEU A 397 13.04 -4.63 -9.04
C LEU A 397 12.43 -5.11 -10.36
N SER A 398 11.12 -4.90 -10.53
CA SER A 398 10.39 -5.26 -11.76
C SER A 398 10.81 -4.37 -12.93
N ILE A 399 11.03 -3.08 -12.69
CA ILE A 399 11.55 -2.15 -13.70
C ILE A 399 12.95 -2.58 -14.16
N GLU A 400 13.81 -2.96 -13.21
CA GLU A 400 15.20 -3.35 -13.49
C GLU A 400 15.32 -4.69 -14.24
N LYS A 401 14.50 -5.69 -13.88
CA LYS A 401 14.59 -7.06 -14.45
C LYS A 401 13.74 -7.30 -15.70
N SER A 402 12.76 -6.45 -15.98
CA SER A 402 11.89 -6.58 -17.15
C SER A 402 12.62 -6.35 -18.47
N HIS A 403 12.11 -6.94 -19.56
CA HIS A 403 12.72 -6.80 -20.88
C HIS A 403 12.64 -5.35 -21.39
N ARG A 404 13.80 -4.77 -21.74
CA ARG A 404 13.90 -3.41 -22.25
C ARG A 404 13.46 -3.34 -23.72
N SER A 405 12.74 -2.29 -24.11
CA SER A 405 12.39 -1.99 -25.51
C SER A 405 12.63 -0.50 -25.78
N THR A 406 12.95 -0.15 -27.02
CA THR A 406 13.12 1.24 -27.48
C THR A 406 11.78 1.93 -27.73
N LYS A 407 10.72 1.17 -28.02
CA LYS A 407 9.36 1.68 -28.16
C LYS A 407 8.69 1.76 -26.79
N LEU A 408 8.11 2.91 -26.48
CA LEU A 408 7.47 3.18 -25.19
C LEU A 408 6.31 2.20 -24.91
N GLU A 409 5.43 1.98 -25.88
CA GLU A 409 4.26 1.10 -25.73
C GLU A 409 4.67 -0.36 -25.42
N GLU A 410 5.62 -0.90 -26.19
CA GLU A 410 6.15 -2.25 -25.94
C GLU A 410 6.87 -2.35 -24.58
N ARG A 411 7.60 -1.28 -24.18
CA ARG A 411 8.25 -1.21 -22.86
C ARG A 411 7.22 -1.24 -21.73
N ILE A 412 6.13 -0.48 -21.85
CA ILE A 412 5.03 -0.44 -20.88
C ILE A 412 4.36 -1.81 -20.76
N GLN A 413 4.10 -2.48 -21.88
CA GLN A 413 3.50 -3.82 -21.87
C GLN A 413 4.42 -4.83 -21.16
N ASN A 414 5.72 -4.84 -21.49
CA ASN A 414 6.70 -5.71 -20.84
C ASN A 414 6.84 -5.44 -19.32
N LEU A 415 6.77 -4.17 -18.93
CA LEU A 415 6.78 -3.76 -17.51
C LEU A 415 5.54 -4.29 -16.79
N ASN A 416 4.36 -4.06 -17.38
CA ASN A 416 3.09 -4.49 -16.81
C ASN A 416 3.02 -6.02 -16.68
N ASP A 417 3.43 -6.77 -17.71
CA ASP A 417 3.40 -8.22 -17.70
C ASP A 417 4.36 -8.82 -16.66
N TYR A 418 5.60 -8.29 -16.62
CA TYR A 418 6.59 -8.75 -15.64
C TYR A 418 6.16 -8.41 -14.21
N HIS A 419 5.71 -7.18 -13.98
CA HIS A 419 5.33 -6.73 -12.64
C HIS A 419 4.08 -7.46 -12.12
N THR A 420 3.07 -7.67 -12.98
CA THR A 420 1.87 -8.43 -12.62
C THR A 420 2.23 -9.84 -12.17
N PHE A 421 3.13 -10.53 -12.88
CA PHE A 421 3.60 -11.86 -12.49
C PHE A 421 4.49 -11.85 -11.25
N ALA A 422 5.38 -10.86 -11.10
CA ALA A 422 6.23 -10.71 -9.93
C ALA A 422 5.39 -10.50 -8.65
N MET A 423 4.36 -9.65 -8.75
CA MET A 423 3.37 -9.40 -7.70
C MET A 423 2.59 -10.67 -7.36
N TYR A 424 2.10 -11.39 -8.36
CA TYR A 424 1.42 -12.68 -8.16
C TYR A 424 2.30 -13.69 -7.42
N ARG A 425 3.57 -13.84 -7.81
CA ARG A 425 4.53 -14.73 -7.12
C ARG A 425 4.79 -14.28 -5.69
N TYR A 426 4.95 -12.98 -5.47
CA TYR A 426 5.21 -12.42 -4.15
C TYR A 426 4.04 -12.68 -3.19
N ALA A 427 2.81 -12.40 -3.63
CA ALA A 427 1.60 -12.67 -2.85
C ALA A 427 1.39 -14.17 -2.60
N CYS A 428 1.49 -15.02 -3.64
CA CYS A 428 1.25 -16.46 -3.55
C CYS A 428 2.20 -17.21 -2.59
N ARG A 429 3.33 -16.62 -2.20
CA ARG A 429 4.21 -17.17 -1.16
C ARG A 429 3.54 -17.10 0.22
N GLY A 430 2.84 -16.02 0.53
CA GLY A 430 2.18 -15.78 1.82
C GLY A 430 0.70 -16.13 1.87
N LEU A 431 0.09 -16.53 0.75
CA LEU A 431 -1.34 -16.88 0.68
C LEU A 431 -1.58 -18.37 0.85
N PHE A 432 -2.63 -18.72 1.61
CA PHE A 432 -3.13 -20.09 1.69
C PHE A 432 -3.69 -20.53 0.34
N GLY A 433 -3.58 -21.83 0.03
CA GLY A 433 -3.98 -22.39 -1.26
C GLY A 433 -5.45 -22.16 -1.62
N LYS A 434 -6.33 -21.99 -0.62
CA LYS A 434 -7.75 -21.63 -0.85
C LYS A 434 -7.96 -20.22 -1.42
N HIS A 435 -7.05 -19.27 -1.13
CA HIS A 435 -7.21 -17.87 -1.52
C HIS A 435 -6.45 -17.50 -2.80
N LYS A 436 -5.55 -18.37 -3.30
CA LYS A 436 -4.73 -18.09 -4.50
C LYS A 436 -5.58 -17.88 -5.76
N LEU A 437 -6.57 -18.73 -6.01
CA LEU A 437 -7.45 -18.59 -7.17
C LEU A 437 -8.32 -17.32 -7.08
N LEU A 438 -8.85 -17.04 -5.89
CA LEU A 438 -9.63 -15.81 -5.62
C LEU A 438 -8.79 -14.56 -5.93
N PHE A 439 -7.54 -14.54 -5.47
CA PHE A 439 -6.62 -13.45 -5.72
C PHE A 439 -6.30 -13.27 -7.22
N SER A 440 -6.04 -14.36 -7.95
CA SER A 440 -5.85 -14.30 -9.40
C SER A 440 -7.09 -13.79 -10.13
N PHE A 441 -8.28 -14.22 -9.71
CA PHE A 441 -9.54 -13.76 -10.26
C PHE A 441 -9.76 -12.27 -10.01
N GLN A 442 -9.58 -11.81 -8.76
CA GLN A 442 -9.70 -10.40 -8.39
C GLN A 442 -8.72 -9.53 -9.17
N THR A 443 -7.46 -9.98 -9.31
CA THR A 443 -6.44 -9.28 -10.11
C THR A 443 -6.88 -9.14 -11.57
N CYS A 444 -7.40 -10.22 -12.16
CA CYS A 444 -7.90 -10.21 -13.54
C CYS A 444 -9.07 -9.25 -13.72
N VAL A 445 -10.07 -9.32 -12.85
CA VAL A 445 -11.25 -8.45 -12.92
C VAL A 445 -10.87 -6.98 -12.76
N LYS A 446 -10.04 -6.63 -11.77
CA LYS A 446 -9.62 -5.24 -11.55
C LYS A 446 -8.82 -4.67 -12.73
N ILE A 447 -7.99 -5.49 -13.36
CA ILE A 447 -7.27 -5.13 -14.60
C ILE A 447 -8.24 -4.83 -15.75
N LEU A 448 -9.29 -5.64 -15.89
CA LEU A 448 -10.29 -5.51 -16.95
C LEU A 448 -11.29 -4.38 -16.68
N GLU A 449 -11.63 -4.13 -15.41
CA GLU A 449 -12.43 -2.99 -14.95
C GLU A 449 -11.75 -1.67 -15.33
N ALA A 450 -10.46 -1.53 -15.03
CA ALA A 450 -9.69 -0.34 -15.41
C ALA A 450 -9.60 -0.16 -16.93
N ALA A 451 -9.61 -1.26 -17.70
CA ALA A 451 -9.67 -1.23 -19.15
C ALA A 451 -11.08 -1.02 -19.72
N SER A 452 -12.10 -0.85 -18.87
CA SER A 452 -13.53 -0.74 -19.23
C SER A 452 -14.04 -1.91 -20.08
N LYS A 453 -13.49 -3.12 -19.87
CA LYS A 453 -13.86 -4.34 -20.60
C LYS A 453 -14.92 -5.19 -19.89
N ILE A 454 -15.28 -4.82 -18.65
CA ILE A 454 -16.29 -5.51 -17.84
C ILE A 454 -17.44 -4.55 -17.54
N ASN A 455 -18.66 -5.05 -17.70
CA ASN A 455 -19.84 -4.36 -17.21
C ASN A 455 -19.97 -4.57 -15.69
N MET A 456 -19.96 -3.47 -14.93
CA MET A 456 -20.01 -3.53 -13.47
C MET A 456 -21.35 -4.03 -12.92
N ASP A 457 -22.46 -3.82 -13.64
CA ASP A 457 -23.77 -4.33 -13.23
C ASP A 457 -23.82 -5.86 -13.34
N GLU A 458 -23.29 -6.40 -14.44
CA GLU A 458 -23.12 -7.84 -14.65
C GLU A 458 -22.18 -8.46 -13.59
N TYR A 459 -21.07 -7.80 -13.29
CA TYR A 459 -20.14 -8.27 -12.27
C TYR A 459 -20.73 -8.21 -10.85
N ASN A 460 -21.48 -7.15 -10.51
CA ASN A 460 -22.18 -7.06 -9.23
C ASN A 460 -23.21 -8.18 -9.09
N PHE A 461 -23.91 -8.53 -10.17
CA PHE A 461 -24.80 -9.69 -10.20
C PHE A 461 -24.03 -11.01 -10.00
N PHE A 462 -22.87 -11.20 -10.63
CA PHE A 462 -22.03 -12.38 -10.40
C PHE A 462 -21.70 -12.61 -8.92
N LEU A 463 -21.41 -11.52 -8.19
CA LEU A 463 -21.03 -11.56 -6.78
C LEU A 463 -22.23 -11.77 -5.84
N ARG A 464 -23.34 -11.05 -6.08
CA ARG A 464 -24.50 -11.04 -5.17
C ARG A 464 -25.52 -12.14 -5.48
N GLY A 465 -25.63 -12.54 -6.74
CA GLY A 465 -26.73 -13.34 -7.26
C GLY A 465 -28.03 -12.54 -7.39
N GLY A 466 -29.09 -13.22 -7.81
CA GLY A 466 -30.44 -12.68 -7.88
C GLY A 466 -31.10 -12.66 -6.51
N VAL A 467 -31.45 -11.47 -6.03
CA VAL A 467 -32.33 -11.29 -4.87
C VAL A 467 -33.65 -10.74 -5.38
N VAL A 468 -34.67 -11.58 -5.44
CA VAL A 468 -36.01 -11.18 -5.90
C VAL A 468 -36.68 -10.36 -4.81
N ILE A 469 -36.85 -9.05 -5.06
CA ILE A 469 -37.54 -8.12 -4.16
C ILE A 469 -39.06 -8.19 -4.35
N ASP A 470 -39.51 -8.39 -5.59
CA ASP A 470 -40.93 -8.47 -5.95
C ASP A 470 -41.26 -9.88 -6.46
N ARG A 471 -41.67 -10.75 -5.52
CA ARG A 471 -42.06 -12.13 -5.81
C ARG A 471 -43.46 -12.26 -6.41
N GLU A 472 -44.32 -11.26 -6.28
CA GLU A 472 -45.71 -11.34 -6.73
C GLU A 472 -45.82 -11.21 -8.26
N ASN A 473 -44.92 -10.44 -8.88
CA ASN A 473 -44.86 -10.24 -10.34
C ASN A 473 -43.82 -11.13 -11.04
N GLN A 474 -43.17 -12.06 -10.33
CA GLN A 474 -42.22 -13.00 -10.91
C GLN A 474 -42.96 -14.05 -11.75
N MET A 475 -42.45 -14.36 -12.95
CA MET A 475 -43.01 -15.46 -13.75
C MET A 475 -42.81 -16.81 -13.05
N ASP A 476 -43.83 -17.66 -13.11
CA ASP A 476 -43.76 -19.02 -12.58
C ASP A 476 -42.65 -19.83 -13.26
N ASN A 477 -42.00 -20.70 -12.50
CA ASN A 477 -40.92 -21.55 -13.00
C ASN A 477 -41.45 -22.55 -14.06
N PRO A 478 -41.07 -22.43 -15.35
CA PRO A 478 -41.54 -23.34 -16.40
C PRO A 478 -40.93 -24.75 -16.26
N CYS A 479 -39.88 -24.89 -15.46
CA CYS A 479 -39.07 -26.10 -15.28
C CYS A 479 -39.06 -26.60 -13.82
N SER A 480 -40.17 -26.47 -13.10
CA SER A 480 -40.29 -26.84 -11.67
C SER A 480 -39.96 -28.31 -11.35
N GLY A 481 -39.91 -29.19 -12.36
CA GLY A 481 -39.55 -30.60 -12.18
C GLY A 481 -38.06 -30.86 -11.90
N TRP A 482 -37.16 -29.94 -12.23
CA TRP A 482 -35.71 -30.12 -12.05
C TRP A 482 -34.97 -28.85 -11.64
N LEU A 483 -35.49 -27.66 -11.97
CA LEU A 483 -34.87 -26.39 -11.62
C LEU A 483 -35.40 -25.93 -10.26
N SER A 484 -34.49 -25.66 -9.32
CA SER A 484 -34.86 -25.16 -7.99
C SER A 484 -35.36 -23.72 -8.07
N ASP A 485 -36.25 -23.34 -7.14
CA ASP A 485 -36.77 -21.96 -7.05
C ASP A 485 -35.64 -20.94 -6.88
N ALA A 486 -34.59 -21.27 -6.12
CA ALA A 486 -33.42 -20.41 -5.96
C ALA A 486 -32.63 -20.21 -7.27
N ALA A 487 -32.52 -21.24 -8.11
CA ALA A 487 -31.90 -21.10 -9.42
C ALA A 487 -32.79 -20.28 -10.37
N TRP A 488 -34.12 -20.44 -10.26
CA TRP A 488 -35.08 -19.65 -11.00
C TRP A 488 -35.07 -18.16 -10.60
N ASP A 489 -34.99 -17.85 -9.31
CA ASP A 489 -34.80 -16.49 -8.79
C ASP A 489 -33.59 -15.80 -9.44
N ASN A 490 -32.47 -16.51 -9.53
CA ASN A 490 -31.27 -16.02 -10.22
C ASN A 490 -31.52 -15.75 -11.70
N ILE A 491 -32.21 -16.66 -12.40
CA ILE A 491 -32.54 -16.49 -13.82
C ILE A 491 -33.48 -15.30 -14.05
N THR A 492 -34.49 -15.11 -13.21
CA THR A 492 -35.44 -14.01 -13.36
C THR A 492 -34.82 -12.64 -13.09
N GLU A 493 -33.88 -12.55 -12.16
CA GLU A 493 -33.11 -11.31 -11.95
C GLU A 493 -32.06 -11.11 -13.04
N LEU A 494 -31.46 -12.19 -13.56
CA LEU A 494 -30.53 -12.13 -14.69
C LEU A 494 -31.20 -11.54 -15.93
N ASP A 495 -32.45 -11.92 -16.21
CA ASP A 495 -33.25 -11.43 -17.35
C ASP A 495 -33.48 -9.91 -17.33
N LYS A 496 -33.39 -9.26 -16.16
CA LYS A 496 -33.52 -7.79 -16.05
C LYS A 496 -32.30 -7.04 -16.53
N LEU A 497 -31.15 -7.70 -16.71
CA LEU A 497 -29.94 -7.08 -17.24
C LEU A 497 -30.06 -6.87 -18.75
N THR A 498 -29.52 -5.75 -19.25
CA THR A 498 -29.71 -5.30 -20.64
C THR A 498 -29.32 -6.33 -21.70
N ASN A 499 -28.30 -7.14 -21.43
CA ASN A 499 -27.77 -8.15 -22.35
C ASN A 499 -28.40 -9.54 -22.19
N PHE A 500 -29.32 -9.71 -21.23
CA PHE A 500 -29.93 -11.00 -20.89
C PHE A 500 -31.45 -11.03 -21.07
N HIS A 501 -32.05 -9.97 -21.60
CA HIS A 501 -33.48 -9.94 -21.89
C HIS A 501 -33.89 -11.09 -22.83
N GLY A 502 -34.90 -11.87 -22.42
CA GLY A 502 -35.41 -13.02 -23.17
C GLY A 502 -34.86 -14.36 -22.69
N MET A 503 -34.10 -14.39 -21.59
CA MET A 503 -33.62 -15.63 -20.99
C MET A 503 -34.78 -16.46 -20.42
N ILE A 504 -35.76 -15.81 -19.79
CA ILE A 504 -36.98 -16.46 -19.30
C ILE A 504 -37.71 -17.15 -20.47
N THR A 505 -37.88 -16.44 -21.58
CA THR A 505 -38.51 -16.95 -22.82
C THR A 505 -37.74 -18.13 -23.40
N SER A 506 -36.41 -18.14 -23.32
CA SER A 506 -35.56 -19.26 -23.76
C SER A 506 -35.82 -20.54 -22.95
N PHE A 507 -36.05 -20.42 -21.64
CA PHE A 507 -36.38 -21.55 -20.77
C PHE A 507 -37.78 -22.11 -21.04
N GLU A 508 -38.73 -21.26 -21.42
CA GLU A 508 -40.06 -21.70 -21.86
C GLU A 508 -40.03 -22.42 -23.21
N GLN A 509 -39.22 -21.92 -24.16
CA GLN A 509 -39.14 -22.47 -25.52
C GLN A 509 -38.29 -23.75 -25.61
N TYR A 510 -37.17 -23.81 -24.89
CA TYR A 510 -36.18 -24.90 -24.99
C TYR A 510 -35.89 -25.62 -23.65
N PRO A 511 -36.91 -26.07 -22.89
CA PRO A 511 -36.71 -26.64 -21.55
C PRO A 511 -35.89 -27.94 -21.56
N ARG A 512 -35.94 -28.72 -22.65
CA ARG A 512 -35.18 -29.98 -22.79
C ARG A 512 -33.69 -29.75 -22.97
N ASP A 513 -33.31 -28.77 -23.78
CA ASP A 513 -31.90 -28.48 -24.08
C ASP A 513 -31.20 -27.88 -22.86
N TRP A 514 -31.88 -26.99 -22.14
CA TRP A 514 -31.43 -26.47 -20.85
C TRP A 514 -31.27 -27.57 -19.80
N HIS A 515 -32.18 -28.56 -19.77
CA HIS A 515 -32.05 -29.71 -18.87
C HIS A 515 -30.87 -30.62 -19.23
N LEU A 516 -30.62 -30.87 -20.52
CA LEU A 516 -29.45 -31.62 -20.98
C LEU A 516 -28.14 -30.90 -20.62
N TRP A 517 -28.11 -29.58 -20.82
CA TRP A 517 -26.98 -28.75 -20.42
C TRP A 517 -26.78 -28.78 -18.89
N TYR A 518 -27.87 -28.68 -18.11
CA TYR A 518 -27.82 -28.72 -16.65
C TYR A 518 -27.28 -30.05 -16.10
N ILE A 519 -27.66 -31.18 -16.69
CA ILE A 519 -27.21 -32.53 -16.28
C ILE A 519 -25.78 -32.83 -16.74
N SER A 520 -25.26 -32.10 -17.73
CA SER A 520 -23.89 -32.29 -18.21
C SER A 520 -22.88 -32.28 -17.06
N SER A 521 -21.87 -33.15 -17.13
CA SER A 521 -20.78 -33.19 -16.17
C SER A 521 -19.93 -31.92 -16.26
N GLU A 522 -19.78 -31.37 -17.47
CA GLU A 522 -18.92 -30.21 -17.78
C GLU A 522 -19.71 -29.13 -18.55
N PRO A 523 -20.75 -28.55 -17.95
CA PRO A 523 -21.62 -27.56 -18.61
C PRO A 523 -20.84 -26.31 -19.05
N GLU A 524 -19.75 -25.97 -18.35
CA GLU A 524 -18.90 -24.83 -18.68
C GLU A 524 -18.17 -24.98 -20.02
N GLN A 525 -18.01 -26.19 -20.55
CA GLN A 525 -17.43 -26.47 -21.87
C GLN A 525 -18.49 -26.76 -22.94
N ALA A 526 -19.70 -27.15 -22.53
CA ALA A 526 -20.79 -27.47 -23.45
C ALA A 526 -21.41 -26.21 -24.06
N SER A 527 -21.72 -26.21 -25.36
CA SER A 527 -22.38 -25.09 -26.04
C SER A 527 -23.67 -24.68 -25.32
N LEU A 528 -23.90 -23.37 -25.17
CA LEU A 528 -25.15 -22.88 -24.60
C LEU A 528 -26.33 -23.19 -25.55
N PRO A 529 -27.53 -23.49 -25.02
CA PRO A 529 -28.70 -23.72 -25.86
C PRO A 529 -29.06 -22.50 -26.74
N SER A 530 -29.46 -22.76 -27.99
CA SER A 530 -29.94 -21.74 -28.94
C SER A 530 -28.90 -20.65 -29.26
N ASP A 531 -29.33 -19.40 -29.43
CA ASP A 531 -28.50 -18.28 -29.89
C ASP A 531 -27.59 -17.71 -28.78
N TRP A 532 -27.75 -18.18 -27.54
CA TRP A 532 -27.00 -17.72 -26.37
C TRP A 532 -25.50 -18.03 -26.45
N ASP A 533 -25.08 -19.05 -27.20
CA ASP A 533 -23.67 -19.39 -27.37
C ASP A 533 -22.91 -18.30 -28.17
N ASN A 534 -23.59 -17.65 -29.11
CA ASN A 534 -23.02 -16.56 -29.92
C ASN A 534 -23.27 -15.17 -29.30
N ALA A 535 -24.34 -15.02 -28.50
CA ALA A 535 -24.71 -13.75 -27.88
C ALA A 535 -23.88 -13.44 -26.61
N CYS A 536 -23.46 -14.47 -25.87
CA CYS A 536 -22.78 -14.32 -24.59
C CYS A 536 -21.25 -14.19 -24.75
N ASN A 537 -20.67 -13.20 -24.07
CA ASN A 537 -19.23 -13.17 -23.81
C ASN A 537 -18.84 -14.14 -22.66
N GLU A 538 -17.54 -14.25 -22.38
CA GLU A 538 -17.02 -15.18 -21.38
C GLU A 538 -17.58 -14.92 -19.96
N LEU A 539 -17.69 -13.65 -19.55
CA LEU A 539 -18.27 -13.27 -18.26
C LEU A 539 -19.77 -13.59 -18.20
N GLN A 540 -20.49 -13.35 -19.29
CA GLN A 540 -21.93 -13.62 -19.37
C GLN A 540 -22.22 -15.12 -19.32
N ARG A 541 -21.38 -15.94 -19.95
CA ARG A 541 -21.43 -17.40 -19.80
C ARG A 541 -21.16 -17.83 -18.36
N MET A 542 -20.22 -17.18 -17.66
CA MET A 542 -20.01 -17.41 -16.23
C MET A 542 -21.23 -17.06 -15.38
N LEU A 543 -22.01 -16.03 -15.73
CA LEU A 543 -23.25 -15.68 -15.03
C LEU A 543 -24.31 -16.79 -15.14
N ILE A 544 -24.45 -17.38 -16.33
CA ILE A 544 -25.37 -18.50 -16.56
C ILE A 544 -24.93 -19.72 -15.73
N VAL A 545 -23.64 -20.07 -15.76
CA VAL A 545 -23.10 -21.17 -14.93
C VAL A 545 -23.28 -20.86 -13.44
N ARG A 546 -23.04 -19.63 -13.00
CA ARG A 546 -23.23 -19.22 -11.60
C ARG A 546 -24.67 -19.36 -11.13
N SER A 547 -25.63 -19.10 -12.01
CA SER A 547 -27.07 -19.13 -11.71
C SER A 547 -27.61 -20.57 -11.64
N LEU A 548 -27.10 -21.47 -12.50
CA LEU A 548 -27.61 -22.84 -12.63
C LEU A 548 -26.72 -23.91 -11.96
N ARG A 549 -25.40 -23.81 -12.10
CA ARG A 549 -24.39 -24.80 -11.68
C ARG A 549 -23.24 -24.13 -10.91
N PRO A 550 -23.51 -23.63 -9.68
CA PRO A 550 -22.51 -22.90 -8.89
C PRO A 550 -21.26 -23.74 -8.55
N ASP A 551 -21.37 -25.07 -8.56
CA ASP A 551 -20.27 -26.01 -8.36
C ASP A 551 -19.16 -25.92 -9.43
N ARG A 552 -19.50 -25.47 -10.64
CA ARG A 552 -18.56 -25.36 -11.77
C ARG A 552 -17.95 -23.97 -11.94
N VAL A 553 -18.35 -23.00 -11.13
CA VAL A 553 -17.89 -21.59 -11.23
C VAL A 553 -16.37 -21.48 -11.07
N ALA A 554 -15.77 -22.25 -10.16
CA ALA A 554 -14.32 -22.23 -9.95
C ALA A 554 -13.53 -22.59 -11.23
N PHE A 555 -14.02 -23.55 -12.02
CA PHE A 555 -13.41 -23.93 -13.29
C PHE A 555 -13.60 -22.84 -14.34
N CYS A 556 -14.77 -22.21 -14.39
CA CYS A 556 -15.00 -21.07 -15.28
C CYS A 556 -14.08 -19.90 -14.95
N SER A 557 -13.92 -19.56 -13.66
CA SER A 557 -12.97 -18.54 -13.21
C SER A 557 -11.53 -18.89 -13.59
N THR A 558 -11.14 -20.16 -13.51
CA THR A 558 -9.82 -20.63 -14.00
C THR A 558 -9.65 -20.36 -15.49
N THR A 559 -10.60 -20.76 -16.33
CA THR A 559 -10.56 -20.52 -17.78
C THR A 559 -10.51 -19.03 -18.11
N PHE A 560 -11.34 -18.23 -17.42
CA PHE A 560 -11.38 -16.77 -17.55
C PHE A 560 -10.02 -16.12 -17.26
N ILE A 561 -9.33 -16.57 -16.21
CA ILE A 561 -7.98 -16.10 -15.89
C ILE A 561 -6.97 -16.54 -16.96
N ILE A 562 -7.06 -17.78 -17.44
CA ILE A 562 -6.15 -18.30 -18.47
C ILE A 562 -6.26 -17.50 -19.76
N ASN A 563 -7.48 -17.17 -20.19
CA ASN A 563 -7.73 -16.44 -21.43
C ASN A 563 -7.28 -14.98 -21.36
N ASN A 564 -7.39 -14.33 -20.18
CA ASN A 564 -7.10 -12.90 -20.02
C ASN A 564 -5.68 -12.60 -19.51
N LEU A 565 -5.12 -13.43 -18.62
CA LEU A 565 -3.79 -13.23 -18.01
C LEU A 565 -2.78 -14.34 -18.36
N GLY A 566 -3.26 -15.55 -18.69
CA GLY A 566 -2.43 -16.70 -19.02
C GLY A 566 -2.38 -17.78 -17.93
N SER A 567 -1.95 -18.98 -18.32
CA SER A 567 -1.93 -20.19 -17.46
C SER A 567 -1.05 -20.07 -16.21
N LYS A 568 -0.02 -19.22 -16.25
CA LYS A 568 0.92 -19.01 -15.14
C LYS A 568 0.27 -18.42 -13.88
N PHE A 569 -0.93 -17.82 -13.99
CA PHE A 569 -1.66 -17.21 -12.88
C PHE A 569 -2.61 -18.18 -12.16
N VAL A 570 -2.75 -19.40 -12.67
CA VAL A 570 -3.56 -20.46 -12.04
C VAL A 570 -2.66 -21.53 -11.41
N GLU A 571 -1.45 -21.72 -11.95
CA GLU A 571 -0.46 -22.61 -11.39
C GLU A 571 0.34 -21.89 -10.29
N PRO A 572 0.16 -22.24 -9.00
CA PRO A 572 0.90 -21.56 -7.93
C PRO A 572 2.40 -21.92 -8.03
N PRO A 573 3.31 -20.94 -7.87
CA PRO A 573 4.74 -21.20 -7.87
C PRO A 573 5.11 -22.08 -6.67
N VAL A 574 6.06 -22.99 -6.88
CA VAL A 574 6.64 -23.78 -5.79
C VAL A 574 7.43 -22.84 -4.87
N LEU A 575 7.26 -22.99 -3.55
CA LEU A 575 8.01 -22.24 -2.55
C LEU A 575 9.48 -22.66 -2.58
N ASP A 576 10.37 -21.73 -2.90
CA ASP A 576 11.83 -21.92 -2.83
C ASP A 576 12.41 -21.11 -1.67
N MET A 577 12.81 -21.82 -0.63
CA MET A 577 13.34 -21.23 0.61
C MET A 577 14.74 -20.65 0.43
N ASN A 578 15.53 -21.17 -0.51
CA ASN A 578 16.83 -20.57 -0.84
C ASN A 578 16.62 -19.21 -1.51
N GLN A 579 15.63 -19.13 -2.40
CA GLN A 579 15.26 -17.85 -3.02
C GLN A 579 14.78 -16.85 -1.96
N VAL A 580 13.88 -17.26 -1.05
CA VAL A 580 13.39 -16.38 0.03
C VAL A 580 14.53 -15.90 0.94
N LEU A 581 15.46 -16.78 1.30
CA LEU A 581 16.62 -16.41 2.11
C LEU A 581 17.52 -15.41 1.37
N SER A 582 17.73 -15.57 0.06
CA SER A 582 18.54 -14.65 -0.75
C SER A 582 17.91 -13.27 -0.91
N GLU A 583 16.59 -13.20 -0.89
CA GLU A 583 15.82 -11.95 -0.94
C GLU A 583 15.71 -11.29 0.45
N SER A 584 16.00 -12.04 1.52
CA SER A 584 15.95 -11.56 2.90
C SER A 584 17.19 -10.77 3.32
N SER A 585 16.99 -9.82 4.21
CA SER A 585 18.04 -9.02 4.85
C SER A 585 18.09 -9.30 6.35
N LYS A 586 19.17 -8.85 7.01
CA LYS A 586 19.32 -8.84 8.47
C LYS A 586 18.25 -8.03 9.21
N ARG A 587 17.48 -7.21 8.48
CA ARG A 587 16.42 -6.34 8.99
C ARG A 587 15.00 -6.85 8.74
N THR A 588 14.84 -7.86 7.89
CA THR A 588 13.53 -8.37 7.46
C THR A 588 13.23 -9.68 8.18
N PRO A 589 12.23 -9.74 9.08
CA PRO A 589 11.82 -11.00 9.67
C PRO A 589 11.19 -11.93 8.62
N LEU A 590 11.40 -13.23 8.79
CA LEU A 590 10.87 -14.29 7.96
C LEU A 590 9.78 -15.00 8.73
N ILE A 591 8.54 -14.99 8.24
CA ILE A 591 7.35 -15.38 9.00
C ILE A 591 6.67 -16.58 8.34
N PHE A 592 6.63 -17.69 9.04
CA PHE A 592 5.80 -18.84 8.68
C PHE A 592 4.38 -18.66 9.20
N VAL A 593 3.44 -18.56 8.27
CA VAL A 593 2.01 -18.61 8.57
C VAL A 593 1.59 -20.08 8.51
N LEU A 594 1.33 -20.64 9.69
CA LEU A 594 1.13 -22.08 9.84
C LEU A 594 -0.30 -22.49 9.47
N SER A 595 -0.40 -23.65 8.85
CA SER A 595 -1.65 -24.40 8.78
C SER A 595 -1.69 -25.43 9.92
N PRO A 596 -2.88 -25.85 10.40
CA PRO A 596 -2.98 -26.90 11.41
C PRO A 596 -2.19 -28.16 11.00
N GLY A 597 -1.40 -28.69 11.95
CA GLY A 597 -0.62 -29.91 11.75
C GLY A 597 0.74 -29.76 11.07
N VAL A 598 1.17 -28.54 10.68
CA VAL A 598 2.47 -28.34 10.01
C VAL A 598 3.47 -27.58 10.89
N ASP A 599 4.65 -28.17 11.12
CA ASP A 599 5.78 -27.55 11.81
C ASP A 599 6.99 -27.35 10.89
N PRO A 600 7.45 -26.10 10.64
CA PRO A 600 8.61 -25.81 9.79
C PRO A 600 9.97 -26.02 10.49
N ALA A 601 10.01 -26.35 11.79
CA ALA A 601 11.25 -26.38 12.57
C ALA A 601 12.33 -27.31 11.96
N ASN A 602 11.97 -28.56 11.64
CA ASN A 602 12.91 -29.54 11.08
C ASN A 602 13.48 -29.08 9.73
N TYR A 603 12.65 -28.47 8.90
CA TYR A 603 13.07 -27.93 7.61
C TYR A 603 14.07 -26.77 7.77
N LEU A 604 13.86 -25.89 8.76
CA LEU A 604 14.79 -24.80 9.07
C LEU A 604 16.14 -25.31 9.60
N ILE A 605 16.14 -26.36 10.40
CA ILE A 605 17.38 -26.98 10.90
C ILE A 605 18.21 -27.49 9.72
N GLN A 606 17.60 -28.24 8.80
CA GLN A 606 18.28 -28.72 7.59
C GLN A 606 18.79 -27.57 6.71
N LEU A 607 18.01 -26.49 6.59
CA LEU A 607 18.42 -25.29 5.85
C LEU A 607 19.64 -24.62 6.50
N ALA A 608 19.63 -24.48 7.83
CA ALA A 608 20.73 -23.90 8.59
C ALA A 608 22.00 -24.75 8.47
N GLU A 609 21.90 -26.08 8.53
CA GLU A 609 23.01 -27.00 8.30
C GLU A 609 23.60 -26.83 6.89
N THR A 610 22.74 -26.81 5.86
CA THR A 610 23.15 -26.65 4.46
C THR A 610 23.88 -25.32 4.22
N LYS A 611 23.55 -24.28 4.98
CA LYS A 611 24.18 -22.96 4.90
C LYS A 611 25.35 -22.77 5.87
N GLY A 612 25.75 -23.81 6.62
CA GLY A 612 26.86 -23.74 7.58
C GLY A 612 26.54 -22.96 8.86
N MET A 613 25.26 -22.68 9.12
CA MET A 613 24.74 -21.94 10.29
C MET A 613 24.14 -22.85 11.37
N GLY A 614 24.20 -24.18 11.21
CA GLY A 614 23.59 -25.13 12.15
C GLY A 614 24.02 -24.94 13.61
N SER A 615 25.31 -24.65 13.88
CA SER A 615 25.81 -24.39 15.24
C SER A 615 25.41 -23.03 15.82
N ARG A 616 24.92 -22.12 14.99
CA ARG A 616 24.46 -20.76 15.36
C ARG A 616 22.96 -20.60 15.15
N PHE A 617 22.23 -21.70 15.06
CA PHE A 617 20.78 -21.71 14.97
C PHE A 617 20.19 -21.95 16.36
N HIS A 618 19.41 -21.00 16.85
CA HIS A 618 18.72 -21.07 18.12
C HIS A 618 17.22 -21.06 17.90
N ALA A 619 16.56 -22.16 18.27
CA ALA A 619 15.11 -22.30 18.22
C ALA A 619 14.50 -22.22 19.62
N LEU A 620 13.42 -21.45 19.76
CA LEU A 620 12.66 -21.32 20.99
C LEU A 620 11.17 -21.36 20.68
N SER A 621 10.42 -22.23 21.36
CA SER A 621 8.96 -22.22 21.31
C SER A 621 8.40 -21.25 22.33
N LEU A 622 7.62 -20.26 21.87
CA LEU A 622 6.99 -19.28 22.72
C LEU A 622 5.79 -19.88 23.44
N GLY A 623 5.74 -19.63 24.75
CA GLY A 623 4.69 -20.06 25.67
C GLY A 623 4.80 -19.25 26.95
N GLN A 624 4.10 -19.68 28.01
CA GLN A 624 4.11 -18.96 29.27
C GLN A 624 5.53 -18.86 29.86
N GLY A 625 5.99 -17.64 30.12
CA GLY A 625 7.30 -17.37 30.76
C GLY A 625 8.53 -17.36 29.85
N GLN A 626 8.39 -17.60 28.53
CA GLN A 626 9.53 -17.67 27.60
C GLN A 626 9.98 -16.31 27.01
N ALA A 627 9.16 -15.26 27.18
CA ALA A 627 9.41 -13.92 26.64
C ALA A 627 10.78 -13.29 27.02
N PRO A 628 11.26 -13.39 28.28
CA PRO A 628 12.58 -12.84 28.64
C PRO A 628 13.74 -13.56 27.94
N ILE A 629 13.62 -14.88 27.78
CA ILE A 629 14.64 -15.71 27.11
C ILE A 629 14.67 -15.36 25.62
N ALA A 630 13.51 -15.21 24.99
CA ALA A 630 13.40 -14.76 23.59
C ALA A 630 14.07 -13.39 23.39
N THR A 631 13.82 -12.44 24.30
CA THR A 631 14.41 -11.09 24.24
C THR A 631 15.94 -11.15 24.31
N ARG A 632 16.49 -11.94 25.23
CA ARG A 632 17.95 -12.10 25.38
C ARG A 632 18.57 -12.76 24.16
N MET A 633 17.95 -13.84 23.67
CA MET A 633 18.40 -14.59 22.49
C MET A 633 18.42 -13.70 21.24
N LEU A 634 17.43 -12.82 21.07
CA LEU A 634 17.42 -11.82 20.00
C LEU A 634 18.60 -10.85 20.12
N GLN A 635 18.82 -10.28 21.30
CA GLN A 635 19.91 -9.31 21.52
C GLN A 635 21.30 -9.93 21.30
N GLU A 636 21.50 -11.17 21.75
CA GLU A 636 22.74 -11.93 21.52
C GLU A 636 22.88 -12.26 20.02
N GLY A 637 21.81 -12.74 19.37
CA GLY A 637 21.82 -13.06 17.94
C GLY A 637 22.13 -11.85 17.06
N VAL A 638 21.63 -10.67 17.41
CA VAL A 638 21.90 -9.42 16.68
C VAL A 638 23.37 -9.02 16.72
N ARG A 639 24.04 -9.29 17.86
CA ARG A 639 25.46 -8.99 18.07
C ARG A 639 26.37 -10.03 17.41
N GLU A 640 26.03 -11.32 17.55
CA GLU A 640 26.89 -12.44 17.14
C GLU A 640 26.58 -12.97 15.73
N GLY A 641 25.46 -12.57 15.15
CA GLY A 641 25.02 -13.02 13.83
C GLY A 641 24.29 -14.36 13.83
N ASN A 642 23.68 -14.76 14.95
CA ASN A 642 23.01 -16.05 15.06
C ASN A 642 21.64 -16.04 14.35
N TRP A 643 21.17 -17.21 13.93
CA TRP A 643 19.81 -17.37 13.41
C TRP A 643 18.88 -17.69 14.57
N VAL A 644 17.83 -16.88 14.72
CA VAL A 644 16.88 -17.02 15.82
C VAL A 644 15.53 -17.43 15.26
N PHE A 645 15.01 -18.57 15.71
CA PHE A 645 13.67 -19.06 15.37
C PHE A 645 12.76 -19.00 16.61
N LEU A 646 11.69 -18.21 16.52
CA LEU A 646 10.64 -18.13 17.54
C LEU A 646 9.40 -18.85 17.02
N ALA A 647 9.10 -20.01 17.60
CA ALA A 647 7.93 -20.80 17.23
C ALA A 647 6.69 -20.38 18.01
N ASN A 648 5.51 -20.55 17.41
CA ASN A 648 4.21 -20.35 18.06
C ASN A 648 3.98 -18.95 18.65
N CYS A 649 4.32 -17.89 17.91
CA CYS A 649 4.18 -16.50 18.36
C CYS A 649 2.75 -16.12 18.80
N HIS A 650 1.71 -16.71 18.18
CA HIS A 650 0.31 -16.56 18.60
C HIS A 650 0.02 -16.98 20.05
N LEU A 651 0.87 -17.78 20.70
CA LEU A 651 0.72 -18.16 22.10
C LEU A 651 1.24 -17.10 23.09
N SER A 652 1.92 -16.05 22.60
CA SER A 652 2.53 -15.00 23.45
C SER A 652 2.21 -13.59 22.96
N LEU A 653 0.93 -13.33 22.64
CA LEU A 653 0.45 -12.04 22.11
C LEU A 653 0.78 -10.85 23.02
N SER A 654 0.78 -11.03 24.33
CA SER A 654 1.13 -9.98 25.30
C SER A 654 2.57 -9.45 25.16
N TRP A 655 3.49 -10.25 24.61
CA TRP A 655 4.88 -9.86 24.39
C TRP A 655 5.14 -9.33 22.98
N MET A 656 4.21 -9.53 22.05
CA MET A 656 4.36 -9.11 20.65
C MET A 656 4.61 -7.60 20.47
N PRO A 657 4.05 -6.67 21.28
CA PRO A 657 4.41 -5.26 21.18
C PRO A 657 5.88 -4.97 21.51
N GLN A 658 6.46 -5.72 22.47
CA GLN A 658 7.88 -5.60 22.79
C GLN A 658 8.74 -6.15 21.64
N LEU A 659 8.32 -7.26 21.01
CA LEU A 659 8.99 -7.80 19.83
C LEU A 659 8.95 -6.81 18.65
N ASP A 660 7.81 -6.15 18.43
CA ASP A 660 7.66 -5.13 17.39
C ASP A 660 8.67 -4.00 17.57
N LYS A 661 8.81 -3.49 18.79
CA LYS A 661 9.81 -2.48 19.14
C LYS A 661 11.24 -2.95 18.87
N LEU A 662 11.57 -4.21 19.17
CA LEU A 662 12.89 -4.76 18.87
C LEU A 662 13.12 -4.81 17.35
N ILE A 663 12.11 -5.20 16.56
CA ILE A 663 12.20 -5.24 15.09
C ILE A 663 12.35 -3.82 14.51
N GLU A 664 11.60 -2.83 15.00
CA GLU A 664 11.76 -1.43 14.59
C GLU A 664 13.18 -0.90 14.91
N GLN A 665 13.76 -1.30 16.05
CA GLN A 665 15.15 -0.99 16.37
C GLN A 665 16.13 -1.62 15.36
N LEU A 666 15.93 -2.88 14.96
CA LEU A 666 16.76 -3.54 13.95
C LEU A 666 16.76 -2.84 12.59
N GLN A 667 15.64 -2.24 12.21
CA GLN A 667 15.55 -1.49 10.96
C GLN A 667 16.39 -0.22 10.97
N THR A 668 16.52 0.40 12.16
CA THR A 668 17.18 1.69 12.33
C THR A 668 18.67 1.54 12.68
N ASP A 669 19.03 0.47 13.38
CA ASP A 669 20.38 0.29 13.91
C ASP A 669 21.40 -0.08 12.82
N VAL A 670 22.60 0.49 12.94
CA VAL A 670 23.72 0.29 11.99
C VAL A 670 24.53 -0.95 12.41
N VAL A 671 24.44 -1.35 13.69
CA VAL A 671 25.33 -2.34 14.33
C VAL A 671 24.84 -3.79 14.19
N THR A 672 23.76 -4.06 13.46
CA THR A 672 23.28 -5.45 13.24
C THR A 672 24.27 -6.26 12.39
N HIS A 673 24.63 -7.46 12.85
CA HIS A 673 25.50 -8.39 12.13
C HIS A 673 24.90 -8.82 10.77
N SER A 674 25.71 -9.00 9.72
CA SER A 674 25.25 -9.30 8.35
C SER A 674 24.51 -10.64 8.23
N GLU A 675 25.00 -11.65 8.93
CA GLU A 675 24.48 -13.02 8.92
C GLU A 675 23.23 -13.24 9.79
N PHE A 676 22.85 -12.28 10.63
CA PHE A 676 21.69 -12.39 11.50
C PHE A 676 20.40 -12.60 10.68
N ARG A 677 19.57 -13.55 11.08
CA ARG A 677 18.23 -13.77 10.51
C ARG A 677 17.24 -14.10 11.62
N LEU A 678 16.06 -13.46 11.56
CA LEU A 678 14.96 -13.70 12.47
C LEU A 678 13.86 -14.48 11.75
N TRP A 679 13.51 -15.63 12.30
CA TRP A 679 12.45 -16.51 11.84
C TRP A 679 11.34 -16.56 12.89
N LEU A 680 10.10 -16.41 12.46
CA LEU A 680 8.91 -16.47 13.30
C LEU A 680 7.96 -17.53 12.75
N SER A 681 7.23 -18.24 13.61
CA SER A 681 6.08 -19.05 13.17
C SER A 681 4.83 -18.72 13.99
N SER A 682 3.70 -18.61 13.31
CA SER A 682 2.43 -18.28 13.95
C SER A 682 1.25 -18.84 13.17
N SER A 683 0.24 -19.31 13.90
CA SER A 683 -1.11 -19.47 13.37
C SER A 683 -1.71 -18.07 13.12
N PRO A 684 -2.63 -17.92 12.14
CA PRO A 684 -3.37 -16.68 11.90
C PRO A 684 -4.07 -16.17 13.17
N HIS A 685 -3.86 -14.90 13.52
CA HIS A 685 -4.48 -14.27 14.69
C HIS A 685 -4.67 -12.76 14.43
N PRO A 686 -5.85 -12.18 14.73
CA PRO A 686 -6.15 -10.77 14.45
C PRO A 686 -5.32 -9.78 15.28
N GLU A 687 -4.94 -10.15 16.51
CA GLU A 687 -4.10 -9.31 17.39
C GLU A 687 -2.60 -9.38 17.08
N PHE A 688 -2.19 -10.13 16.06
CA PHE A 688 -0.78 -10.17 15.67
C PHE A 688 -0.37 -8.79 15.10
N PRO A 689 0.74 -8.18 15.54
CA PRO A 689 1.09 -6.83 15.12
C PRO A 689 1.27 -6.70 13.60
N ILE A 690 0.47 -5.79 13.01
CA ILE A 690 0.47 -5.48 11.58
C ILE A 690 1.86 -5.00 11.12
N SER A 691 2.56 -4.24 11.96
CA SER A 691 3.91 -3.73 11.75
C SER A 691 4.93 -4.84 11.47
N ILE A 692 4.90 -5.92 12.24
CA ILE A 692 5.78 -7.08 12.04
C ILE A 692 5.46 -7.76 10.70
N LEU A 693 4.18 -7.92 10.37
CA LEU A 693 3.74 -8.53 9.11
C LEU A 693 4.12 -7.66 7.89
N GLN A 694 3.99 -6.34 8.01
CA GLN A 694 4.37 -5.37 6.99
C GLN A 694 5.88 -5.34 6.76
N ALA A 695 6.68 -5.51 7.81
CA ALA A 695 8.14 -5.56 7.75
C ALA A 695 8.70 -6.92 7.27
N GLY A 696 7.93 -7.99 7.46
CA GLY A 696 8.36 -9.36 7.22
C GLY A 696 8.00 -9.94 5.86
N ILE A 697 8.76 -10.96 5.45
CA ILE A 697 8.39 -11.84 4.32
C ILE A 697 7.57 -12.99 4.88
N LYS A 698 6.32 -13.12 4.41
CA LYS A 698 5.39 -14.15 4.84
C LYS A 698 5.48 -15.35 3.92
N MET A 699 5.42 -16.55 4.49
CA MET A 699 5.34 -17.79 3.75
C MET A 699 4.38 -18.77 4.41
N THR A 700 3.52 -19.39 3.62
CA THR A 700 2.60 -20.42 4.10
C THR A 700 3.19 -21.80 3.90
N THR A 701 3.21 -22.60 4.96
CA THR A 701 3.61 -24.02 4.92
C THR A 701 2.36 -24.89 4.86
N GLU A 702 1.73 -24.93 3.68
CA GLU A 702 0.63 -25.85 3.39
C GLU A 702 1.10 -26.93 2.40
N PRO A 703 0.66 -28.20 2.56
CA PRO A 703 0.82 -29.18 1.50
C PRO A 703 0.08 -28.67 0.25
N PRO A 704 0.69 -28.78 -0.94
CA PRO A 704 0.08 -28.32 -2.17
C PRO A 704 -1.20 -29.10 -2.46
N LYS A 705 -2.19 -28.44 -3.07
CA LYS A 705 -3.42 -29.10 -3.48
C LYS A 705 -3.23 -29.78 -4.83
N GLY A 706 -3.82 -30.95 -4.96
CA GLY A 706 -3.76 -31.81 -6.14
C GLY A 706 -2.74 -32.93 -6.00
N LEU A 707 -3.16 -34.12 -6.41
CA LEU A 707 -2.38 -35.36 -6.36
C LEU A 707 -0.98 -35.20 -6.97
N LYS A 708 -0.90 -34.65 -8.19
CA LYS A 708 0.36 -34.43 -8.92
C LYS A 708 1.31 -33.49 -8.17
N ALA A 709 0.78 -32.46 -7.51
CA ALA A 709 1.59 -31.48 -6.79
C ALA A 709 2.13 -32.08 -5.49
N ASN A 710 1.31 -32.84 -4.75
CA ASN A 710 1.74 -33.58 -3.57
C ASN A 710 2.81 -34.62 -3.90
N MET A 711 2.62 -35.40 -4.96
CA MET A 711 3.64 -36.36 -5.39
C MET A 711 4.96 -35.67 -5.75
N LYS A 712 4.93 -34.59 -6.56
CA LYS A 712 6.15 -33.83 -6.90
C LYS A 712 6.87 -33.30 -5.66
N ARG A 713 6.11 -32.82 -4.66
CA ARG A 713 6.68 -32.34 -3.39
C ARG A 713 7.41 -33.46 -2.67
N LEU A 714 6.76 -34.59 -2.44
CA LEU A 714 7.36 -35.74 -1.76
C LEU A 714 8.61 -36.20 -2.52
N TYR A 715 8.53 -36.33 -3.84
CA TYR A 715 9.69 -36.71 -4.67
C TYR A 715 10.88 -35.76 -4.57
N ASN A 716 10.64 -34.46 -4.43
CA ASN A 716 11.70 -33.47 -4.24
C ASN A 716 12.28 -33.50 -2.83
N GLN A 717 11.51 -33.95 -1.83
CA GLN A 717 11.97 -34.12 -0.44
C GLN A 717 12.77 -35.41 -0.24
N LEU A 718 12.59 -36.43 -1.09
CA LEU A 718 13.35 -37.67 -1.01
C LEU A 718 14.85 -37.43 -1.21
N GLU A 719 15.65 -37.78 -0.20
CA GLU A 719 17.10 -37.76 -0.33
C GLU A 719 17.57 -38.86 -1.28
N LYS A 720 18.30 -38.48 -2.34
CA LYS A 720 18.95 -39.44 -3.27
C LYS A 720 19.80 -40.49 -2.55
N LYS A 721 20.33 -40.16 -1.37
CA LYS A 721 21.18 -41.04 -0.57
C LYS A 721 20.43 -42.27 -0.02
N LYS A 722 19.15 -42.15 0.38
CA LYS A 722 18.39 -43.27 0.97
C LYS A 722 18.12 -44.41 -0.03
N SER A 723 17.93 -44.09 -1.31
CA SER A 723 17.72 -45.12 -2.34
C SER A 723 18.96 -45.98 -2.62
N ASP A 724 20.16 -45.47 -2.30
CA ASP A 724 21.42 -46.14 -2.57
C ASP A 724 21.77 -47.18 -1.48
N TYR A 725 21.24 -47.04 -0.26
CA TYR A 725 21.48 -47.98 0.85
C TYR A 725 20.65 -49.26 0.77
N CYS A 726 19.57 -49.30 -0.02
CA CYS A 726 18.72 -50.48 -0.12
C CYS A 726 19.26 -51.49 -1.14
N THR A 727 19.49 -52.73 -0.72
CA THR A 727 20.02 -53.81 -1.59
C THR A 727 19.03 -54.19 -2.72
N LYS A 728 17.72 -53.97 -2.50
CA LYS A 728 16.62 -54.26 -3.45
C LYS A 728 16.04 -52.98 -4.05
N GLN A 729 16.88 -52.17 -4.69
CA GLN A 729 16.54 -50.83 -5.19
C GLN A 729 15.29 -50.78 -6.07
N GLU A 730 15.07 -51.78 -6.93
CA GLU A 730 13.93 -51.79 -7.86
C GLU A 730 12.60 -51.92 -7.12
N LYS A 731 12.52 -52.87 -6.16
CA LYS A 731 11.33 -53.08 -5.33
C LYS A 731 11.05 -51.85 -4.46
N TYR A 732 12.09 -51.30 -3.84
CA TYR A 732 11.98 -50.09 -3.02
C TYR A 732 11.43 -48.91 -3.83
N LYS A 733 11.95 -48.64 -5.03
CA LYS A 733 11.48 -47.51 -5.87
C LYS A 733 10.01 -47.65 -6.28
N LYS A 734 9.55 -48.87 -6.63
CA LYS A 734 8.14 -49.11 -6.99
C LYS A 734 7.21 -48.93 -5.79
N LEU A 735 7.57 -49.45 -4.63
CA LEU A 735 6.77 -49.31 -3.40
C LEU A 735 6.82 -47.90 -2.82
N LEU A 736 7.93 -47.19 -2.99
CA LEU A 736 8.04 -45.78 -2.62
C LEU A 736 7.09 -44.92 -3.46
N PHE A 737 6.96 -45.19 -4.76
CA PHE A 737 5.95 -44.54 -5.60
C PHE A 737 4.54 -44.82 -5.08
N ALA A 738 4.22 -46.08 -4.76
CA ALA A 738 2.93 -46.46 -4.19
C ALA A 738 2.66 -45.77 -2.85
N LEU A 739 3.67 -45.63 -1.99
CA LEU A 739 3.58 -44.91 -0.72
C LEU A 739 3.35 -43.40 -0.92
N CYS A 740 4.10 -42.76 -1.83
CA CYS A 740 3.89 -41.36 -2.18
C CYS A 740 2.47 -41.11 -2.72
N TYR A 741 1.99 -42.01 -3.57
CA TYR A 741 0.64 -41.97 -4.11
C TYR A 741 -0.41 -42.15 -3.02
N PHE A 742 -0.25 -43.17 -2.16
CA PHE A 742 -1.11 -43.45 -1.01
C PHE A 742 -1.25 -42.21 -0.12
N HIS A 743 -0.13 -41.67 0.36
CA HIS A 743 -0.14 -40.46 1.20
C HIS A 743 -0.83 -39.27 0.51
N SER A 744 -0.55 -39.06 -0.79
CA SER A 744 -1.17 -37.99 -1.58
C SER A 744 -2.70 -38.16 -1.71
N VAL A 745 -3.20 -39.39 -1.87
CA VAL A 745 -4.64 -39.69 -1.92
C VAL A 745 -5.30 -39.39 -0.57
N LEU A 746 -4.69 -39.81 0.54
CA LEU A 746 -5.25 -39.55 1.88
C LEU A 746 -5.39 -38.05 2.14
N LEU A 747 -4.37 -37.25 1.78
CA LEU A 747 -4.40 -35.79 1.88
C LEU A 747 -5.51 -35.16 1.02
N GLU A 748 -5.64 -35.59 -0.25
CA GLU A 748 -6.63 -35.01 -1.17
C GLU A 748 -8.06 -35.41 -0.82
N ARG A 749 -8.29 -36.59 -0.25
CA ARG A 749 -9.63 -37.03 0.17
C ARG A 749 -10.26 -36.09 1.19
N ARG A 750 -9.45 -35.42 2.03
CA ARG A 750 -9.92 -34.42 3.00
C ARG A 750 -10.71 -33.28 2.34
N LYS A 751 -10.46 -32.97 1.06
CA LYS A 751 -11.21 -31.96 0.29
C LYS A 751 -12.71 -32.25 0.23
N PHE A 752 -13.10 -33.52 0.27
CA PHE A 752 -14.50 -33.94 0.12
C PHE A 752 -15.26 -33.97 1.45
N LEU A 753 -14.68 -33.44 2.53
CA LEU A 753 -15.29 -33.37 3.85
C LEU A 753 -15.83 -34.76 4.26
N MET A 754 -17.10 -34.84 4.70
CA MET A 754 -17.75 -36.06 5.15
C MET A 754 -17.87 -37.17 4.07
N LEU A 755 -17.77 -36.84 2.78
CA LEU A 755 -17.72 -37.84 1.71
C LEU A 755 -16.31 -38.43 1.53
N GLY A 756 -15.29 -37.69 1.96
CA GLY A 756 -13.90 -38.11 1.95
C GLY A 756 -13.56 -39.00 3.13
N TRP A 757 -13.84 -38.49 4.34
CA TRP A 757 -13.64 -39.10 5.65
C TRP A 757 -14.82 -38.72 6.54
N ASN A 758 -15.30 -39.63 7.40
CA ASN A 758 -16.34 -39.28 8.38
C ASN A 758 -15.82 -38.23 9.38
N ILE A 759 -14.56 -38.36 9.79
CA ILE A 759 -13.87 -37.41 10.67
C ILE A 759 -12.66 -36.82 9.92
N PRO A 760 -12.44 -35.49 9.95
CA PRO A 760 -11.31 -34.89 9.25
C PRO A 760 -9.99 -35.16 9.98
N TYR A 761 -9.31 -36.23 9.61
CA TYR A 761 -7.99 -36.58 10.15
C TYR A 761 -6.87 -35.71 9.56
N GLU A 762 -5.84 -35.45 10.36
CA GLU A 762 -4.63 -34.74 9.95
C GLU A 762 -3.49 -35.75 9.76
N PHE A 763 -3.13 -36.00 8.51
CA PHE A 763 -1.95 -36.79 8.16
C PHE A 763 -0.79 -35.84 7.81
N ASN A 764 0.37 -36.11 8.38
CA ASN A 764 1.52 -35.21 8.36
C ASN A 764 2.71 -35.84 7.63
N ASP A 765 3.70 -35.01 7.29
CA ASP A 765 4.95 -35.48 6.64
C ASP A 765 5.71 -36.48 7.52
N SER A 766 5.60 -36.38 8.85
CA SER A 766 6.18 -37.35 9.79
C SER A 766 5.61 -38.77 9.57
N ASP A 767 4.32 -38.88 9.27
CA ASP A 767 3.70 -40.18 9.01
C ASP A 767 4.28 -40.80 7.72
N PHE A 768 4.55 -39.97 6.72
CA PHE A 768 5.23 -40.39 5.49
C PHE A 768 6.67 -40.83 5.75
N GLU A 769 7.46 -40.02 6.46
CA GLU A 769 8.88 -40.33 6.76
C GLU A 769 9.04 -41.62 7.58
N VAL A 770 8.18 -41.83 8.59
CA VAL A 770 8.17 -43.07 9.38
C VAL A 770 7.82 -44.26 8.48
N SER A 771 6.83 -44.11 7.59
CA SER A 771 6.44 -45.17 6.65
C SER A 771 7.54 -45.50 5.64
N GLU A 772 8.27 -44.48 5.16
CA GLU A 772 9.43 -44.64 4.27
C GLU A 772 10.55 -45.42 4.96
N ASN A 773 10.85 -45.08 6.23
CA ASN A 773 11.88 -45.76 7.01
C ASN A 773 11.47 -47.20 7.34
N LEU A 774 10.19 -47.45 7.66
CA LEU A 774 9.68 -48.82 7.86
C LEU A 774 9.78 -49.63 6.57
N LEU A 775 9.46 -49.03 5.43
CA LEU A 775 9.59 -49.66 4.12
C LEU A 775 11.03 -50.06 3.82
N SER A 776 12.01 -49.18 4.08
CA SER A 776 13.42 -49.48 3.80
C SER A 776 13.97 -50.60 4.70
N ILE A 777 13.68 -50.56 6.00
CA ILE A 777 14.13 -51.57 6.98
C ILE A 777 13.57 -52.95 6.62
N TYR A 778 12.25 -53.07 6.42
CA TYR A 778 11.61 -54.36 6.18
C TYR A 778 11.95 -54.97 4.81
N LEU A 779 12.24 -54.15 3.79
CA LEU A 779 12.71 -54.67 2.51
C LEU A 779 14.16 -55.17 2.55
N GLN A 780 14.95 -54.67 3.51
CA GLN A 780 16.34 -55.08 3.72
C GLN A 780 16.43 -56.36 4.58
N ASP A 781 15.65 -56.44 5.66
CA ASP A 781 15.76 -57.51 6.64
C ASP A 781 15.10 -58.83 6.21
N TYR A 782 14.12 -58.78 5.29
CA TYR A 782 13.38 -59.96 4.84
C TYR A 782 13.66 -60.29 3.37
N GLU A 783 13.83 -61.58 3.04
CA GLU A 783 14.02 -62.05 1.66
C GLU A 783 12.75 -61.88 0.81
N GLU A 784 11.63 -62.38 1.33
CA GLU A 784 10.28 -62.18 0.79
C GLU A 784 9.67 -60.88 1.33
N THR A 785 8.78 -60.26 0.55
CA THR A 785 8.15 -58.98 0.94
C THR A 785 7.05 -59.26 1.98
N PRO A 786 7.18 -58.78 3.23
CA PRO A 786 6.22 -59.10 4.28
C PRO A 786 5.00 -58.16 4.19
N TRP A 787 4.08 -58.47 3.27
CA TRP A 787 2.93 -57.62 2.94
C TRP A 787 2.06 -57.30 4.15
N ASP A 788 1.69 -58.31 4.95
CA ASP A 788 0.80 -58.13 6.10
C ASP A 788 1.43 -57.22 7.16
N ALA A 789 2.73 -57.39 7.40
CA ALA A 789 3.48 -56.55 8.35
C ALA A 789 3.57 -55.10 7.84
N LEU A 790 3.95 -54.89 6.57
CA LEU A 790 4.05 -53.56 5.98
C LEU A 790 2.70 -52.83 5.99
N LYS A 791 1.63 -53.51 5.56
CA LYS A 791 0.26 -52.95 5.54
C LYS A 791 -0.22 -52.60 6.95
N TYR A 792 0.00 -53.48 7.92
CA TYR A 792 -0.43 -53.24 9.30
C TYR A 792 0.39 -52.14 9.98
N LEU A 793 1.70 -52.09 9.78
CA LEU A 793 2.55 -51.04 10.36
C LEU A 793 2.23 -49.67 9.77
N ILE A 794 2.07 -49.58 8.44
CA ILE A 794 1.78 -48.33 7.74
C ILE A 794 0.32 -47.91 8.01
N ALA A 795 -0.66 -48.69 7.59
CA ALA A 795 -2.07 -48.29 7.67
C ALA A 795 -2.71 -48.58 9.03
N GLY A 796 -2.29 -49.62 9.74
CA GLY A 796 -2.92 -50.02 11.01
C GLY A 796 -2.40 -49.27 12.23
N ILE A 797 -1.10 -48.98 12.28
CA ILE A 797 -0.44 -48.32 13.42
C ILE A 797 -0.14 -46.87 13.10
N ASN A 798 0.61 -46.60 12.03
CA ASN A 798 1.11 -45.24 11.77
C ASN A 798 -0.02 -44.30 11.34
N TYR A 799 -0.63 -44.54 10.18
CA TYR A 799 -1.79 -43.74 9.75
C TYR A 799 -3.06 -44.07 10.57
N GLY A 800 -3.25 -45.34 10.91
CA GLY A 800 -4.41 -45.81 11.67
C GLY A 800 -4.45 -45.31 13.11
N GLY A 801 -3.33 -44.88 13.69
CA GLY A 801 -3.27 -44.25 15.01
C GLY A 801 -4.03 -42.92 15.09
N HIS A 802 -4.17 -42.23 13.96
CA HIS A 802 -4.97 -41.01 13.85
C HIS A 802 -6.47 -41.29 13.62
N VAL A 803 -6.79 -42.47 13.06
CA VAL A 803 -8.15 -42.82 12.62
C VAL A 803 -8.94 -43.48 13.75
N THR A 804 -9.98 -42.79 14.19
CA THR A 804 -10.84 -43.20 15.30
C THR A 804 -12.11 -43.95 14.87
N ASP A 805 -12.59 -43.74 13.66
CA ASP A 805 -13.82 -44.34 13.14
C ASP A 805 -13.52 -45.66 12.40
N ASP A 806 -14.35 -46.68 12.64
CA ASP A 806 -14.14 -48.02 12.08
C ASP A 806 -14.37 -48.09 10.57
N TYR A 807 -15.28 -47.27 10.02
CA TYR A 807 -15.51 -47.21 8.57
C TYR A 807 -14.37 -46.50 7.86
N ASP A 808 -13.87 -45.40 8.43
CA ASP A 808 -12.68 -44.72 7.93
C ASP A 808 -11.44 -45.62 8.03
N ARG A 809 -11.31 -46.41 9.10
CA ARG A 809 -10.24 -47.40 9.24
C ARG A 809 -10.33 -48.47 8.15
N ARG A 810 -11.53 -48.97 7.88
CA ARG A 810 -11.77 -49.91 6.77
C ARG A 810 -11.39 -49.29 5.41
N LEU A 811 -11.72 -48.03 5.19
CA LEU A 811 -11.36 -47.30 3.97
C LEU A 811 -9.84 -47.19 3.82
N LEU A 812 -9.13 -46.81 4.89
CA LEU A 812 -7.67 -46.73 4.92
C LEU A 812 -7.02 -48.09 4.58
N PHE A 813 -7.52 -49.18 5.16
CA PHE A 813 -7.07 -50.53 4.84
C PHE A 813 -7.40 -50.97 3.41
N THR A 814 -8.50 -50.49 2.83
CA THR A 814 -8.84 -50.79 1.44
C THR A 814 -7.78 -50.18 0.50
N TYR A 815 -7.43 -48.91 0.71
CA TYR A 815 -6.41 -48.24 -0.09
C TYR A 815 -5.02 -48.89 0.01
N ILE A 816 -4.55 -49.20 1.23
CA ILE A 816 -3.23 -49.83 1.36
C ILE A 816 -3.22 -51.24 0.74
N ASN A 817 -4.33 -51.98 0.81
CA ASN A 817 -4.40 -53.32 0.24
C ASN A 817 -4.34 -53.31 -1.29
N ASP A 818 -4.98 -52.32 -1.92
CA ASP A 818 -4.93 -52.14 -3.36
C ASP A 818 -3.54 -51.71 -3.84
N TYR A 819 -2.87 -50.81 -3.10
CA TYR A 819 -1.59 -50.23 -3.53
C TYR A 819 -0.37 -51.08 -3.16
N PHE A 820 -0.40 -51.81 -2.04
CA PHE A 820 0.69 -52.68 -1.59
C PHE A 820 0.35 -54.14 -1.91
N CYS A 821 0.57 -54.55 -3.15
CA CYS A 821 0.33 -55.90 -3.63
C CYS A 821 1.41 -56.37 -4.62
N ASP A 822 1.48 -57.67 -4.90
CA ASP A 822 2.46 -58.23 -5.84
C ASP A 822 2.32 -57.65 -7.26
N GLN A 823 1.13 -57.19 -7.65
CA GLN A 823 0.91 -56.52 -8.93
C GLN A 823 1.70 -55.21 -9.04
N ALA A 824 1.86 -54.46 -7.94
CA ALA A 824 2.65 -53.23 -7.93
C ALA A 824 4.14 -53.47 -8.19
N LEU A 825 4.67 -54.65 -7.83
CA LEU A 825 6.06 -55.03 -8.07
C LEU A 825 6.30 -55.54 -9.49
N THR A 826 5.30 -56.17 -10.09
CA THR A 826 5.38 -56.80 -11.42
C THR A 826 5.11 -55.84 -12.58
N GLN A 827 4.57 -54.65 -12.32
CA GLN A 827 4.38 -53.63 -13.35
C GLN A 827 5.73 -53.18 -13.95
N PRO A 828 5.87 -53.16 -15.30
CA PRO A 828 7.04 -52.59 -15.96
C PRO A 828 7.12 -51.07 -15.71
N PHE A 829 8.33 -50.54 -15.63
CA PHE A 829 8.53 -49.09 -15.61
C PHE A 829 8.08 -48.50 -16.95
N PHE A 830 7.02 -47.69 -16.94
CA PHE A 830 6.70 -46.85 -18.08
C PHE A 830 7.69 -45.69 -18.14
N LYS A 831 8.29 -45.49 -19.32
CA LYS A 831 9.37 -44.54 -19.56
C LYS A 831 8.83 -43.19 -20.02
#